data_AF-A0A3C1RIM9-F1
#
_entry.id   AF-A0A3C1RIM9-F1
#
_cell.length_a   1.000
_cell.length_b   1.000
_cell.length_c   1.000
_cell.angle_alpha   90.00
_cell.angle_beta   90.00
_cell.angle_gamma   90.00
#
_symmetry.space_group_name_H-M   'P 1'
#
loop_
_entity.id
_entity.type
_entity.pdbx_description
1 polymer ?
#
loop_
_entity_poly.entity_id
_entity_poly.type
_entity_poly.pdbx_seq_one_letter_code
_entity_poly.pdbx_strand_id
1 'polypeptide(L)'
;MKYLEWNNILSAYFFNPVNAGKDVHLYLTKNDIIGLARQNFNEKTEDVIWADFITSIKRGVPGSNGNVIAKAKYAHSKNNLVGIKKADGKFATIDDVPVLYPPYIAYLIFIVLPLIESVDNTNQRANNYYGRLNTFLQSHQINENIGTTDFSNNQINCLWEDLAHWANIKNNGDLGLFNVVPFSNSNWIYVGKVFSQCVLPPKFLNRLPELFESIGLVPDTFYDDKFLQEKIKNSRTDLIPKSTLDLLKKGDELSNSIIQTIQRQYKKWTGETHEEIEEGTTVRKKRNHTIAPLFLQFKVNNNDEEIKFSYRIRSQNDYPEDLKFGEYENLYEINGWSKTLPLDFKEELELKDNFNKWIAKFPNRDVRLFVSAGTFQLSNDFWIETDFLSKTDRMYLLCKNDKLELIKDWGKTFGNGNFKKEDFDGLPENYSLFWFCYPTQGLSDISILTLYTEKRIELVGGLKIQFRTYSNEFLPEVEITNSDGNENVYLQYKDLDEKIPLSKKTSLNNRWLLPEKTVINTDFYIKVEDETFSGNSLAYNLTSSDNTATKVDESKLPKRDSFGRKITTDLEQYCLGSNIINANAQREVPYTHLFRSRNTDTVTQITTATFNSHCGNKLCDFLSLKSVLTTEEFFRAFEFYYSKEFLEKPVSSNFNLTKLKRASLNFYDFIGILDYDYETKSIVLNPPQMVFIPTTQGRKVLLIGARDSALIEKIIENAPKHNLQVEITKQFSSNERLLLPDVITIKAFQQPLDNYGEKNLKVFVDELQVKLIENSLPQVAFLNFSANITEYENILQPTDENDYDWARFTFNTETLKFGKSENATFDKSFSLLEYKLNEYTYEHKLWKDSKCYQIDMNWGRFIALKHFKKDVILFDSTQNKVAIPIDLPLPRLLAESIMSLSGLAPDFRVIEGKKYRIYENIPSIFTSNLFSRLGQTPINKTL
;
A
#
# COMPACT_ATOMS: atom_id res chain seq x y z
N MET A 1 20.91 -8.55 -26.16
CA MET A 1 21.22 -8.97 -24.79
C MET A 1 21.49 -10.48 -24.77
N LYS A 2 22.18 -10.99 -23.75
CA LYS A 2 22.41 -12.43 -23.52
C LYS A 2 21.13 -13.05 -22.94
N TYR A 3 20.94 -14.36 -23.12
CA TYR A 3 19.76 -15.08 -22.63
C TYR A 3 19.56 -14.90 -21.11
N LEU A 4 20.62 -14.98 -20.31
CA LEU A 4 20.51 -14.86 -18.85
C LEU A 4 20.13 -13.45 -18.39
N GLU A 5 20.46 -12.41 -19.17
CA GLU A 5 20.02 -11.03 -18.89
C GLU A 5 18.50 -10.93 -19.05
N TRP A 6 17.96 -11.46 -20.16
CA TRP A 6 16.51 -11.58 -20.37
C TRP A 6 15.85 -12.40 -19.25
N ASN A 7 16.43 -13.55 -18.88
CA ASN A 7 15.90 -14.36 -17.79
C ASN A 7 15.84 -13.60 -16.46
N ASN A 8 16.89 -12.85 -16.13
CA ASN A 8 16.92 -12.07 -14.88
C ASN A 8 15.89 -10.94 -14.87
N ILE A 9 15.71 -10.22 -16.00
CA ILE A 9 14.71 -9.15 -16.12
C ILE A 9 13.30 -9.70 -15.91
N LEU A 10 12.95 -10.76 -16.64
CA LEU A 10 11.63 -11.37 -16.56
C LEU A 10 11.39 -12.03 -15.19
N SER A 11 12.42 -12.66 -14.62
CA SER A 11 12.31 -13.28 -13.29
C SER A 11 12.11 -12.23 -12.20
N ALA A 12 12.82 -11.10 -12.25
CA ALA A 12 12.66 -10.00 -11.28
C ALA A 12 11.26 -9.36 -11.33
N TYR A 13 10.61 -9.37 -12.49
CA TYR A 13 9.21 -8.93 -12.60
C TYR A 13 8.24 -9.85 -11.83
N PHE A 14 8.42 -11.16 -11.92
CA PHE A 14 7.53 -12.13 -11.27
C PHE A 14 7.89 -12.40 -9.81
N PHE A 15 9.17 -12.60 -9.53
CA PHE A 15 9.68 -13.05 -8.24
C PHE A 15 10.42 -11.90 -7.54
N ASN A 16 9.67 -11.12 -6.77
CA ASN A 16 10.18 -9.96 -6.06
C ASN A 16 9.44 -9.77 -4.71
N PRO A 17 9.98 -8.95 -3.80
CA PRO A 17 9.37 -8.74 -2.49
C PRO A 17 7.94 -8.17 -2.52
N VAL A 18 7.52 -7.48 -3.59
CA VAL A 18 6.15 -6.97 -3.73
C VAL A 18 5.15 -8.11 -3.95
N ASN A 19 5.62 -9.23 -4.49
CA ASN A 19 4.84 -10.45 -4.70
C ASN A 19 4.91 -11.44 -3.55
N ALA A 20 5.62 -11.14 -2.45
CA ALA A 20 5.76 -12.04 -1.32
C ALA A 20 4.40 -12.57 -0.81
N GLY A 21 4.28 -13.90 -0.71
CA GLY A 21 3.04 -14.58 -0.32
C GLY A 21 1.89 -14.54 -1.34
N LYS A 22 2.05 -13.86 -2.49
CA LYS A 22 1.04 -13.82 -3.57
C LYS A 22 1.29 -14.95 -4.56
N ASP A 23 0.21 -15.53 -5.10
CA ASP A 23 0.30 -16.47 -6.22
C ASP A 23 0.93 -15.79 -7.46
N VAL A 24 1.98 -16.39 -7.99
CA VAL A 24 2.67 -16.00 -9.22
C VAL A 24 2.25 -16.90 -10.37
N HIS A 25 1.88 -16.30 -11.51
CA HIS A 25 1.54 -16.99 -12.75
C HIS A 25 2.45 -16.50 -13.87
N LEU A 26 3.09 -17.40 -14.61
CA LEU A 26 4.10 -17.06 -15.63
C LEU A 26 3.49 -16.73 -17.00
N TYR A 27 2.79 -15.60 -17.12
CA TYR A 27 2.26 -15.12 -18.39
C TYR A 27 2.61 -13.65 -18.63
N LEU A 28 3.05 -13.31 -19.85
CA LEU A 28 3.35 -11.95 -20.33
C LEU A 28 2.95 -11.83 -21.79
N THR A 29 2.53 -10.64 -22.24
CA THR A 29 2.36 -10.34 -23.67
C THR A 29 3.69 -9.96 -24.33
N LYS A 30 3.72 -9.89 -25.66
CA LYS A 30 4.84 -9.31 -26.43
C LYS A 30 5.18 -7.91 -25.92
N ASN A 31 4.16 -7.07 -25.71
CA ASN A 31 4.34 -5.68 -25.27
C ASN A 31 4.90 -5.60 -23.84
N ASP A 32 4.48 -6.47 -22.94
CA ASP A 32 5.03 -6.52 -21.57
C ASP A 32 6.52 -6.85 -21.59
N ILE A 33 6.92 -7.86 -22.37
CA ILE A 33 8.33 -8.26 -22.50
C ILE A 33 9.18 -7.11 -23.05
N ILE A 34 8.67 -6.40 -24.07
CA ILE A 34 9.35 -5.23 -24.65
C ILE A 34 9.45 -4.10 -23.62
N GLY A 35 8.36 -3.79 -22.91
CA GLY A 35 8.31 -2.75 -21.89
C GLY A 35 9.31 -2.98 -20.76
N LEU A 36 9.40 -4.22 -20.25
CA LEU A 36 10.31 -4.58 -19.16
C LEU A 36 11.79 -4.40 -19.51
N ALA A 37 12.17 -4.66 -20.76
CA ALA A 37 13.56 -4.53 -21.21
C ALA A 37 13.87 -3.18 -21.86
N ARG A 38 12.88 -2.31 -22.07
CA ARG A 38 13.03 -1.03 -22.79
C ARG A 38 14.19 -0.19 -22.27
N GLN A 39 14.34 -0.10 -20.95
CA GLN A 39 15.41 0.64 -20.27
C GLN A 39 16.83 0.12 -20.59
N ASN A 40 16.97 -1.11 -21.09
CA ASN A 40 18.24 -1.72 -21.45
C ASN A 40 18.62 -1.48 -22.93
N PHE A 41 17.79 -0.77 -23.69
CA PHE A 41 18.01 -0.47 -25.11
C PHE A 41 17.96 1.05 -25.37
N ASN A 42 19.04 1.61 -25.92
CA ASN A 42 19.08 3.01 -26.34
C ASN A 42 18.33 3.20 -27.68
N GLU A 43 17.21 3.91 -27.66
CA GLU A 43 16.46 4.40 -28.84
C GLU A 43 16.11 3.34 -29.91
N LYS A 44 15.97 2.07 -29.53
CA LYS A 44 15.59 1.01 -30.47
C LYS A 44 14.08 0.95 -30.69
N THR A 45 13.63 0.51 -31.86
CA THR A 45 12.20 0.26 -32.08
C THR A 45 11.74 -0.99 -31.31
N GLU A 46 10.44 -1.08 -31.02
CA GLU A 46 9.85 -2.22 -30.31
C GLU A 46 10.14 -3.57 -31.00
N ASP A 47 10.12 -3.59 -32.34
CA ASP A 47 10.43 -4.79 -33.13
C ASP A 47 11.88 -5.25 -32.97
N VAL A 48 12.83 -4.33 -32.78
CA VAL A 48 14.24 -4.69 -32.56
C VAL A 48 14.43 -5.31 -31.18
N ILE A 49 13.74 -4.80 -30.16
CA ILE A 49 13.76 -5.36 -28.81
C ILE A 49 13.17 -6.78 -28.82
N TRP A 50 12.04 -6.95 -29.50
CA TRP A 50 11.41 -8.26 -29.66
C TRP A 50 12.29 -9.26 -30.40
N ALA A 51 12.91 -8.85 -31.50
CA ALA A 51 13.82 -9.70 -32.27
C ALA A 51 15.06 -10.12 -31.43
N ASP A 52 15.57 -9.24 -30.57
CA ASP A 52 16.66 -9.56 -29.63
C ASP A 52 16.22 -10.65 -28.63
N PHE A 53 15.01 -10.53 -28.05
CA PHE A 53 14.44 -11.56 -27.18
C PHE A 53 14.34 -12.92 -27.88
N ILE A 54 13.71 -12.97 -29.06
CA ILE A 54 13.56 -14.21 -29.84
C ILE A 54 14.94 -14.80 -30.18
N THR A 55 15.91 -13.97 -30.55
CA THR A 55 17.28 -14.41 -30.83
C THR A 55 17.95 -15.00 -29.58
N SER A 56 17.71 -14.41 -28.41
CA SER A 56 18.24 -14.91 -27.14
C SER A 56 17.66 -16.28 -26.77
N ILE A 57 16.36 -16.52 -27.01
CA ILE A 57 15.71 -17.83 -26.83
C ILE A 57 16.30 -18.86 -27.80
N LYS A 58 16.53 -18.48 -29.06
CA LYS A 58 17.18 -19.35 -30.06
C LYS A 58 18.61 -19.71 -29.65
N ARG A 59 19.38 -18.77 -29.10
CA ARG A 59 20.77 -18.99 -28.68
C ARG A 59 20.87 -19.81 -27.39
N GLY A 60 20.02 -19.51 -26.41
CA GLY A 60 20.02 -20.12 -25.08
C GLY A 60 21.28 -19.87 -24.26
N VAL A 61 21.41 -20.64 -23.18
CA VAL A 61 22.61 -20.65 -22.32
C VAL A 61 23.78 -21.26 -23.11
N PRO A 62 25.03 -20.76 -22.98
CA PRO A 62 26.17 -21.33 -23.69
C PRO A 62 26.32 -22.84 -23.48
N GLY A 63 26.58 -23.57 -24.57
CA GLY A 63 26.67 -25.03 -24.58
C GLY A 63 25.33 -25.77 -24.71
N SER A 64 24.21 -25.05 -24.77
CA SER A 64 22.90 -25.65 -25.08
C SER A 64 22.77 -26.00 -26.56
N ASN A 65 22.20 -27.18 -26.86
CA ASN A 65 21.98 -27.69 -28.21
C ASN A 65 20.55 -28.24 -28.34
N GLY A 66 20.09 -28.45 -29.57
CA GLY A 66 18.75 -28.99 -29.86
C GLY A 66 17.67 -27.91 -29.98
N ASN A 67 16.40 -28.34 -29.90
CA ASN A 67 15.23 -27.48 -29.96
C ASN A 67 15.05 -26.65 -28.68
N VAL A 68 14.10 -25.71 -28.68
CA VAL A 68 13.83 -24.81 -27.55
C VAL A 68 13.56 -25.58 -26.24
N ILE A 69 12.90 -26.74 -26.29
CA ILE A 69 12.61 -27.54 -25.10
C ILE A 69 13.88 -28.19 -24.54
N ALA A 70 14.76 -28.71 -25.39
CA ALA A 70 16.06 -29.25 -24.98
C ALA A 70 16.95 -28.16 -24.35
N LYS A 71 16.92 -26.94 -24.90
CA LYS A 71 17.64 -25.80 -24.33
C LYS A 71 17.08 -25.36 -22.97
N ALA A 72 15.77 -25.42 -22.77
CA ALA A 72 15.15 -25.18 -21.47
C ALA A 72 15.63 -26.20 -20.41
N LYS A 73 15.67 -27.49 -20.78
CA LYS A 73 16.20 -28.54 -19.90
C LYS A 73 17.70 -28.37 -19.63
N TYR A 74 18.47 -27.95 -20.61
CA TYR A 74 19.88 -27.63 -20.41
C TYR A 74 20.07 -26.45 -19.45
N ALA A 75 19.27 -25.39 -19.58
CA ALA A 75 19.30 -24.28 -18.64
C ALA A 75 19.01 -24.76 -17.20
N HIS A 76 17.98 -25.60 -17.02
CA HIS A 76 17.67 -26.23 -15.72
C HIS A 76 18.85 -27.03 -15.14
N SER A 77 19.70 -27.66 -15.96
CA SER A 77 20.91 -28.34 -15.45
C SER A 77 21.92 -27.41 -14.76
N LYS A 78 21.80 -26.09 -14.95
CA LYS A 78 22.64 -25.05 -14.31
C LYS A 78 22.02 -24.45 -13.04
N ASN A 79 20.89 -24.99 -12.57
CA ASN A 79 20.16 -24.47 -11.41
C ASN A 79 20.98 -24.53 -10.11
N ASN A 80 21.97 -25.40 -10.04
CA ASN A 80 22.90 -25.48 -8.93
C ASN A 80 23.71 -24.19 -8.71
N LEU A 81 23.75 -23.26 -9.67
CA LEU A 81 24.47 -21.98 -9.54
C LEU A 81 23.60 -20.86 -8.95
N VAL A 82 22.29 -21.07 -8.79
CA VAL A 82 21.33 -20.01 -8.41
C VAL A 82 21.61 -19.46 -7.01
N GLY A 83 21.89 -18.16 -6.94
CA GLY A 83 22.14 -17.44 -5.70
C GLY A 83 23.45 -17.77 -5.00
N ILE A 84 24.31 -18.61 -5.59
CA ILE A 84 25.61 -18.95 -5.02
C ILE A 84 26.53 -17.73 -5.10
N LYS A 85 27.11 -17.35 -3.96
CA LYS A 85 28.20 -16.37 -3.88
C LYS A 85 29.54 -17.10 -3.84
N LYS A 86 30.51 -16.60 -4.62
CA LYS A 86 31.91 -17.00 -4.56
C LYS A 86 32.57 -16.40 -3.31
N ALA A 87 33.78 -16.84 -3.00
CA ALA A 87 34.52 -16.36 -1.82
C ALA A 87 34.78 -14.84 -1.80
N ASP A 88 34.76 -14.19 -2.97
CA ASP A 88 34.88 -12.74 -3.12
C ASP A 88 33.54 -11.98 -2.95
N GLY A 89 32.47 -12.69 -2.55
CA GLY A 89 31.13 -12.14 -2.35
C GLY A 89 30.31 -11.95 -3.63
N LYS A 90 30.89 -12.14 -4.83
CA LYS A 90 30.18 -12.00 -6.11
C LYS A 90 29.37 -13.25 -6.44
N PHE A 91 28.24 -13.08 -7.12
CA PHE A 91 27.42 -14.21 -7.56
C PHE A 91 28.15 -15.08 -8.60
N ALA A 92 27.82 -16.37 -8.62
CA ALA A 92 28.19 -17.27 -9.70
C ALA A 92 27.62 -16.75 -11.03
N THR A 93 28.42 -16.86 -12.10
CA THR A 93 28.09 -16.30 -13.41
C THR A 93 28.04 -17.37 -14.50
N ILE A 94 27.23 -17.12 -15.53
CA ILE A 94 27.26 -17.84 -16.81
C ILE A 94 27.37 -16.79 -17.90
N ASP A 95 28.39 -16.90 -18.76
CA ASP A 95 28.68 -15.88 -19.80
C ASP A 95 28.83 -14.48 -19.18
N ASP A 96 29.55 -14.39 -18.05
CA ASP A 96 29.76 -13.15 -17.26
C ASP A 96 28.49 -12.48 -16.70
N VAL A 97 27.33 -13.13 -16.79
CA VAL A 97 26.06 -12.64 -16.23
C VAL A 97 25.74 -13.43 -14.95
N PRO A 98 25.36 -12.77 -13.83
CA PRO A 98 25.07 -13.45 -12.58
C PRO A 98 23.81 -14.32 -12.64
N VAL A 99 23.86 -15.50 -12.03
CA VAL A 99 22.72 -16.44 -11.93
C VAL A 99 21.92 -16.13 -10.66
N LEU A 100 21.02 -15.14 -10.74
CA LEU A 100 20.23 -14.66 -9.60
C LEU A 100 18.96 -15.49 -9.37
N TYR A 101 18.37 -15.97 -10.47
CA TYR A 101 17.10 -16.70 -10.49
C TYR A 101 17.28 -18.04 -11.22
N PRO A 102 16.33 -19.00 -11.07
CA PRO A 102 16.31 -20.20 -11.88
C PRO A 102 16.49 -19.88 -13.37
N PRO A 103 17.51 -20.43 -14.05
CA PRO A 103 17.97 -19.95 -15.35
C PRO A 103 17.05 -20.35 -16.52
N TYR A 104 15.88 -20.93 -16.25
CA TYR A 104 14.96 -21.47 -17.24
C TYR A 104 13.59 -20.77 -17.25
N ILE A 105 13.38 -19.75 -16.41
CA ILE A 105 12.09 -19.04 -16.30
C ILE A 105 11.70 -18.36 -17.62
N ALA A 106 12.65 -17.75 -18.34
CA ALA A 106 12.36 -17.16 -19.65
C ALA A 106 11.83 -18.18 -20.67
N TYR A 107 12.30 -19.43 -20.63
CA TYR A 107 11.73 -20.50 -21.46
C TYR A 107 10.32 -20.89 -21.02
N LEU A 108 10.03 -20.93 -19.71
CA LEU A 108 8.69 -21.21 -19.21
C LEU A 108 7.69 -20.13 -19.64
N ILE A 109 8.09 -18.86 -19.61
CA ILE A 109 7.29 -17.74 -20.14
C ILE A 109 7.12 -17.90 -21.66
N PHE A 110 8.20 -18.25 -22.37
CA PHE A 110 8.16 -18.41 -23.82
C PHE A 110 7.21 -19.51 -24.29
N ILE A 111 7.09 -20.62 -23.56
CA ILE A 111 6.11 -21.68 -23.89
C ILE A 111 4.67 -21.31 -23.52
N VAL A 112 4.45 -20.31 -22.65
CA VAL A 112 3.11 -19.80 -22.35
C VAL A 112 2.63 -18.76 -23.38
N LEU A 113 3.55 -17.97 -23.96
CA LEU A 113 3.26 -16.92 -24.95
C LEU A 113 2.30 -17.32 -26.10
N PRO A 114 2.40 -18.51 -26.71
CA PRO A 114 1.47 -18.91 -27.77
C PRO A 114 0.01 -18.94 -27.33
N LEU A 115 -0.29 -19.09 -26.04
CA LEU A 115 -1.67 -19.02 -25.54
C LEU A 115 -2.24 -17.60 -25.53
N ILE A 116 -1.37 -16.59 -25.55
CA ILE A 116 -1.68 -15.16 -25.41
C ILE A 116 -1.69 -14.47 -26.78
N GLU A 117 -0.67 -14.74 -27.61
CA GLU A 117 -0.43 -14.02 -28.86
C GLU A 117 -1.18 -14.62 -30.08
N SER A 118 -1.67 -15.86 -30.00
CA SER A 118 -2.27 -16.56 -31.17
C SER A 118 -3.80 -16.44 -31.29
N VAL A 119 -4.41 -15.45 -30.63
CA VAL A 119 -5.88 -15.36 -30.47
C VAL A 119 -6.64 -15.02 -31.76
N ASP A 120 -5.96 -14.49 -32.79
CA ASP A 120 -6.62 -14.06 -34.03
C ASP A 120 -6.97 -15.21 -35.01
N ASN A 121 -6.50 -16.44 -34.77
CA ASN A 121 -6.87 -17.58 -35.60
C ASN A 121 -8.15 -18.25 -35.08
N THR A 122 -9.30 -17.75 -35.56
CA THR A 122 -10.67 -18.27 -35.34
C THR A 122 -10.86 -19.76 -35.68
N ASN A 123 -9.88 -20.41 -36.31
CA ASN A 123 -9.93 -21.82 -36.74
C ASN A 123 -9.22 -22.83 -35.83
N GLN A 124 -8.53 -22.42 -34.75
CA GLN A 124 -7.83 -23.37 -33.86
C GLN A 124 -8.57 -23.61 -32.54
N ARG A 125 -8.97 -24.87 -32.28
CA ARG A 125 -9.58 -25.30 -31.01
C ARG A 125 -8.71 -24.90 -29.82
N ALA A 126 -9.32 -24.40 -28.75
CA ALA A 126 -8.61 -23.92 -27.55
C ALA A 126 -7.69 -24.96 -26.88
N ASN A 127 -7.97 -26.25 -27.08
CA ASN A 127 -7.19 -27.35 -26.51
C ASN A 127 -6.01 -27.81 -27.40
N ASN A 128 -5.79 -27.22 -28.58
CA ASN A 128 -4.68 -27.58 -29.47
C ASN A 128 -3.42 -26.75 -29.19
N TYR A 129 -2.78 -26.99 -28.05
CA TYR A 129 -1.58 -26.24 -27.65
C TYR A 129 -0.42 -26.37 -28.66
N TYR A 130 -0.07 -27.59 -29.09
CA TYR A 130 1.07 -27.79 -29.99
C TYR A 130 0.88 -27.11 -31.35
N GLY A 131 -0.35 -27.08 -31.88
CA GLY A 131 -0.66 -26.32 -33.10
C GLY A 131 -0.40 -24.83 -32.93
N ARG A 132 -0.81 -24.25 -31.80
CA ARG A 132 -0.56 -22.83 -31.48
C ARG A 132 0.92 -22.53 -31.32
N LEU A 133 1.64 -23.37 -30.56
CA LEU A 133 3.09 -23.26 -30.38
C LEU A 133 3.81 -23.30 -31.72
N ASN A 134 3.55 -24.31 -32.57
CA ASN A 134 4.24 -24.44 -33.85
C ASN A 134 3.90 -23.30 -34.83
N THR A 135 2.66 -22.81 -34.82
CA THR A 135 2.28 -21.61 -35.60
C THR A 135 3.05 -20.38 -35.11
N PHE A 136 3.15 -20.20 -33.79
CA PHE A 136 3.89 -19.11 -33.17
C PHE A 136 5.39 -19.17 -33.51
N LEU A 137 6.01 -20.35 -33.42
CA LEU A 137 7.42 -20.56 -33.80
C LEU A 137 7.68 -20.21 -35.27
N GLN A 138 6.82 -20.66 -36.17
CA GLN A 138 6.92 -20.35 -37.60
C GLN A 138 6.81 -18.85 -37.88
N SER A 139 5.84 -18.17 -37.25
CA SER A 139 5.68 -16.71 -37.40
C SER A 139 6.90 -15.89 -36.92
N HIS A 140 7.73 -16.48 -36.04
CA HIS A 140 8.93 -15.87 -35.48
C HIS A 140 10.24 -16.45 -36.06
N GLN A 141 10.17 -17.14 -37.21
CA GLN A 141 11.34 -17.72 -37.89
C GLN A 141 12.14 -18.69 -37.01
N ILE A 142 11.44 -19.45 -36.17
CA ILE A 142 11.98 -20.60 -35.45
C ILE A 142 11.47 -21.85 -36.17
N ASN A 143 12.32 -22.43 -37.01
CA ASN A 143 11.99 -23.58 -37.85
C ASN A 143 12.08 -24.90 -37.05
N GLU A 144 11.28 -25.01 -36.01
CA GLU A 144 11.16 -26.18 -35.15
C GLU A 144 9.72 -26.70 -35.18
N ASN A 145 9.55 -28.01 -35.07
CA ASN A 145 8.24 -28.64 -34.93
C ASN A 145 8.22 -29.41 -33.62
N ILE A 146 7.52 -28.88 -32.63
CA ILE A 146 7.52 -29.35 -31.24
C ILE A 146 6.23 -30.13 -30.98
N GLY A 147 6.38 -31.32 -30.40
CA GLY A 147 5.26 -32.18 -30.01
C GLY A 147 5.40 -32.77 -28.62
N THR A 148 4.53 -33.73 -28.31
CA THR A 148 4.49 -34.42 -27.01
C THR A 148 5.81 -35.10 -26.67
N THR A 149 6.51 -35.67 -27.65
CA THR A 149 7.79 -36.37 -27.46
C THR A 149 8.91 -35.44 -27.00
N ASP A 150 8.90 -34.17 -27.43
CA ASP A 150 9.89 -33.19 -26.99
C ASP A 150 9.70 -32.83 -25.52
N PHE A 151 8.44 -32.64 -25.09
CA PHE A 151 8.11 -32.36 -23.70
C PHE A 151 8.43 -33.56 -22.80
N SER A 152 8.14 -34.79 -23.26
CA SER A 152 8.43 -36.02 -22.51
C SER A 152 9.92 -36.31 -22.39
N ASN A 153 10.68 -36.28 -23.49
CA ASN A 153 12.09 -36.65 -23.48
C ASN A 153 12.94 -35.67 -22.67
N ASN A 154 12.56 -34.39 -22.67
CA ASN A 154 13.26 -33.36 -21.92
C ASN A 154 12.70 -33.17 -20.50
N GLN A 155 11.65 -33.90 -20.12
CA GLN A 155 11.07 -33.88 -18.77
C GLN A 155 10.70 -32.47 -18.30
N ILE A 156 9.99 -31.69 -19.13
CA ILE A 156 9.67 -30.29 -18.83
C ILE A 156 8.89 -30.09 -17.51
N ASN A 157 8.15 -31.11 -17.07
CA ASN A 157 7.40 -31.09 -15.83
C ASN A 157 8.26 -30.83 -14.59
N CYS A 158 9.52 -31.26 -14.58
CA CYS A 158 10.42 -31.02 -13.46
C CYS A 158 10.83 -29.55 -13.31
N LEU A 159 10.83 -28.75 -14.39
CA LEU A 159 11.13 -27.31 -14.30
C LEU A 159 10.05 -26.57 -13.50
N TRP A 160 8.78 -26.94 -13.70
CA TRP A 160 7.67 -26.36 -12.95
C TRP A 160 7.72 -26.73 -11.46
N GLU A 161 8.08 -27.98 -11.15
CA GLU A 161 8.22 -28.48 -9.77
C GLU A 161 9.42 -27.86 -9.06
N ASP A 162 10.57 -27.76 -9.75
CA ASP A 162 11.76 -27.08 -9.24
C ASP A 162 11.47 -25.60 -8.96
N LEU A 163 10.73 -24.91 -9.83
CA LEU A 163 10.35 -23.52 -9.60
C LEU A 163 9.44 -23.37 -8.38
N ALA A 164 8.48 -24.28 -8.18
CA ALA A 164 7.61 -24.28 -6.99
C ALA A 164 8.42 -24.53 -5.71
N HIS A 165 9.35 -25.49 -5.74
CA HIS A 165 10.24 -25.75 -4.62
C HIS A 165 11.16 -24.54 -4.34
N TRP A 166 11.74 -23.94 -5.38
CA TRP A 166 12.59 -22.76 -5.26
C TRP A 166 11.82 -21.58 -4.65
N ALA A 167 10.63 -21.27 -5.16
CA ALA A 167 9.83 -20.12 -4.69
C ALA A 167 9.29 -20.36 -3.26
N ASN A 168 8.65 -21.50 -3.03
CA ASN A 168 7.86 -21.73 -1.82
C ASN A 168 8.71 -22.24 -0.65
N ILE A 169 9.75 -23.04 -0.92
CA ILE A 169 10.56 -23.72 0.11
C ILE A 169 11.92 -23.03 0.25
N LYS A 170 12.72 -22.92 -0.81
CA LYS A 170 14.07 -22.32 -0.73
C LYS A 170 14.04 -20.83 -0.39
N ASN A 171 13.06 -20.10 -0.92
CA ASN A 171 12.86 -18.67 -0.65
C ASN A 171 11.69 -18.39 0.30
N ASN A 172 11.12 -19.41 0.95
CA ASN A 172 10.03 -19.26 1.95
C ASN A 172 8.80 -18.47 1.46
N GLY A 173 8.58 -18.34 0.13
CA GLY A 173 7.54 -17.50 -0.45
C GLY A 173 7.81 -15.98 -0.41
N ASP A 174 9.01 -15.55 -0.01
CA ASP A 174 9.41 -14.13 0.16
C ASP A 174 9.46 -13.36 -1.17
N LEU A 175 9.54 -14.08 -2.29
CA LEU A 175 9.50 -13.50 -3.64
C LEU A 175 8.18 -13.79 -4.37
N GLY A 176 7.24 -14.50 -3.72
CA GLY A 176 6.00 -14.98 -4.30
C GLY A 176 5.85 -16.49 -4.23
N LEU A 177 4.59 -16.95 -4.28
CA LEU A 177 4.23 -18.36 -4.23
C LEU A 177 3.98 -18.88 -5.64
N PHE A 178 4.71 -19.92 -6.03
CA PHE A 178 4.50 -20.59 -7.32
C PHE A 178 3.84 -21.94 -7.12
N ASN A 179 2.58 -22.07 -7.56
CA ASN A 179 1.77 -23.26 -7.36
C ASN A 179 1.57 -23.99 -8.70
N VAL A 180 1.98 -25.25 -8.76
CA VAL A 180 1.75 -26.11 -9.93
C VAL A 180 0.36 -26.72 -9.83
N VAL A 181 -0.52 -26.43 -10.79
CA VAL A 181 -1.86 -27.04 -10.86
C VAL A 181 -1.76 -28.36 -11.64
N PRO A 182 -2.05 -29.51 -11.02
CA PRO A 182 -2.05 -30.79 -11.72
C PRO A 182 -3.31 -30.94 -12.58
N PHE A 183 -3.15 -31.37 -13.83
CA PHE A 183 -4.25 -31.85 -14.67
C PHE A 183 -4.20 -33.38 -14.70
N SER A 184 -5.32 -34.03 -14.39
CA SER A 184 -5.44 -35.49 -14.36
C SER A 184 -5.72 -36.11 -15.73
N ASN A 185 -6.14 -35.31 -16.71
CA ASN A 185 -6.38 -35.79 -18.07
C ASN A 185 -5.09 -36.28 -18.74
N SER A 186 -5.10 -37.56 -19.15
CA SER A 186 -3.96 -38.22 -19.81
C SER A 186 -3.52 -37.53 -21.11
N ASN A 187 -4.42 -36.78 -21.77
CA ASN A 187 -4.07 -36.02 -22.97
C ASN A 187 -3.32 -34.71 -22.67
N TRP A 188 -3.28 -34.25 -21.41
CA TRP A 188 -2.73 -32.97 -21.00
C TRP A 188 -1.54 -33.06 -20.04
N ILE A 189 -0.96 -34.26 -19.86
CA ILE A 189 0.14 -34.52 -18.91
C ILE A 189 1.27 -33.48 -18.95
N TYR A 190 1.63 -33.01 -20.15
CA TYR A 190 2.74 -32.06 -20.36
C TYR A 190 2.30 -30.62 -20.59
N VAL A 191 1.06 -30.40 -21.04
CA VAL A 191 0.55 -29.09 -21.46
C VAL A 191 -0.42 -28.49 -20.45
N GLY A 192 -0.96 -29.29 -19.53
CA GLY A 192 -1.84 -28.83 -18.45
C GLY A 192 -1.15 -27.80 -17.57
N LYS A 193 0.13 -28.00 -17.23
CA LYS A 193 0.91 -27.00 -16.48
C LYS A 193 1.04 -25.70 -17.27
N VAL A 194 1.23 -25.74 -18.59
CA VAL A 194 1.27 -24.54 -19.45
C VAL A 194 -0.10 -23.83 -19.45
N PHE A 195 -1.19 -24.58 -19.64
CA PHE A 195 -2.54 -24.03 -19.59
C PHE A 195 -2.85 -23.37 -18.25
N SER A 196 -2.41 -23.96 -17.12
CA SER A 196 -2.62 -23.37 -15.78
C SER A 196 -2.03 -21.98 -15.59
N GLN A 197 -1.02 -21.61 -16.39
CA GLN A 197 -0.37 -20.31 -16.29
C GLN A 197 -1.12 -19.22 -17.04
N CYS A 198 -1.89 -19.56 -18.08
CA CYS A 198 -2.64 -18.60 -18.88
C CYS A 198 -3.97 -19.21 -19.35
N VAL A 199 -4.89 -19.35 -18.40
CA VAL A 199 -6.23 -19.89 -18.64
C VAL A 199 -7.16 -18.84 -19.28
N LEU A 200 -6.90 -17.56 -19.03
CA LEU A 200 -7.65 -16.41 -19.52
C LEU A 200 -6.70 -15.30 -20.02
N PRO A 201 -6.95 -14.67 -21.18
CA PRO A 201 -6.12 -13.56 -21.67
C PRO A 201 -6.12 -12.34 -20.72
N PRO A 202 -5.03 -11.55 -20.65
CA PRO A 202 -4.94 -10.36 -19.78
C PRO A 202 -6.06 -9.34 -20.03
N LYS A 203 -6.39 -9.07 -21.29
CA LYS A 203 -7.50 -8.17 -21.67
C LYS A 203 -8.84 -8.63 -21.09
N PHE A 204 -9.03 -9.93 -20.89
CA PHE A 204 -10.24 -10.46 -20.25
C PHE A 204 -10.14 -10.40 -18.71
N LEU A 205 -8.97 -10.71 -18.13
CA LEU A 205 -8.74 -10.57 -16.68
C LEU A 205 -8.98 -9.15 -16.19
N ASN A 206 -8.51 -8.14 -16.93
CA ASN A 206 -8.68 -6.72 -16.60
C ASN A 206 -10.15 -6.27 -16.62
N ARG A 207 -11.00 -6.97 -17.38
CA ARG A 207 -12.44 -6.69 -17.50
C ARG A 207 -13.30 -7.54 -16.56
N LEU A 208 -12.71 -8.44 -15.77
CA LEU A 208 -13.45 -9.21 -14.78
C LEU A 208 -14.14 -8.34 -13.72
N PRO A 209 -13.55 -7.23 -13.22
CA PRO A 209 -14.27 -6.30 -12.34
C PRO A 209 -15.57 -5.76 -12.96
N GLU A 210 -15.55 -5.34 -14.23
CA GLU A 210 -16.75 -4.92 -14.97
C GLU A 210 -17.77 -6.07 -15.05
N LEU A 211 -17.30 -7.31 -15.29
CA LEU A 211 -18.15 -8.49 -15.32
C LEU A 211 -18.83 -8.70 -13.96
N PHE A 212 -18.08 -8.65 -12.87
CA PHE A 212 -18.61 -8.86 -11.51
C PHE A 212 -19.67 -7.83 -11.15
N GLU A 213 -19.43 -6.55 -11.47
CA GLU A 213 -20.42 -5.49 -11.30
C GLU A 213 -21.67 -5.75 -12.15
N SER A 214 -21.49 -6.04 -13.45
CA SER A 214 -22.60 -6.20 -14.40
C SER A 214 -23.53 -7.37 -14.08
N ILE A 215 -22.99 -8.46 -13.52
CA ILE A 215 -23.79 -9.59 -13.05
C ILE A 215 -24.29 -9.40 -11.61
N GLY A 216 -23.92 -8.31 -10.93
CA GLY A 216 -24.40 -7.97 -9.58
C GLY A 216 -23.78 -8.84 -8.50
N LEU A 217 -22.48 -9.11 -8.56
CA LEU A 217 -21.71 -9.58 -7.42
C LEU A 217 -21.30 -8.40 -6.52
N VAL A 218 -21.14 -8.67 -5.23
CA VAL A 218 -20.69 -7.69 -4.23
C VAL A 218 -19.39 -8.24 -3.63
N PRO A 219 -18.29 -7.48 -3.56
CA PRO A 219 -17.04 -7.99 -2.99
C PRO A 219 -17.19 -8.36 -1.52
N ASP A 220 -16.29 -9.20 -1.02
CA ASP A 220 -16.29 -9.73 0.36
C ASP A 220 -17.61 -10.41 0.80
N THR A 221 -18.48 -10.75 -0.15
CA THR A 221 -19.73 -11.51 0.09
C THR A 221 -19.48 -12.97 -0.23
N PHE A 222 -19.82 -13.86 0.71
CA PHE A 222 -19.85 -15.29 0.43
C PHE A 222 -20.93 -15.65 -0.60
N TYR A 223 -20.48 -16.28 -1.68
CA TYR A 223 -21.31 -16.94 -2.67
C TYR A 223 -20.79 -18.37 -2.81
N ASP A 224 -21.68 -19.37 -2.80
CA ASP A 224 -21.26 -20.74 -3.01
C ASP A 224 -20.72 -20.94 -4.44
N ASP A 225 -19.82 -21.91 -4.59
CA ASP A 225 -19.13 -22.14 -5.86
C ASP A 225 -20.10 -22.44 -7.00
N LYS A 226 -21.20 -23.15 -6.70
CA LYS A 226 -22.20 -23.51 -7.71
C LYS A 226 -22.97 -22.28 -8.17
N PHE A 227 -23.39 -21.40 -7.25
CA PHE A 227 -24.02 -20.13 -7.59
C PHE A 227 -23.12 -19.26 -8.46
N LEU A 228 -21.85 -19.07 -8.08
CA LEU A 228 -20.89 -18.30 -8.90
C LEU A 228 -20.74 -18.91 -10.29
N GLN A 229 -20.59 -20.23 -10.38
CA GLN A 229 -20.46 -20.95 -11.64
C GLN A 229 -21.68 -20.75 -12.54
N GLU A 230 -22.89 -20.93 -12.02
CA GLU A 230 -24.13 -20.75 -12.78
C GLU A 230 -24.28 -19.30 -13.24
N LYS A 231 -23.97 -18.34 -12.37
CA LYS A 231 -24.05 -16.90 -12.68
C LYS A 231 -23.08 -16.50 -13.80
N ILE A 232 -21.86 -17.04 -13.79
CA ILE A 232 -20.88 -16.83 -14.87
C ILE A 232 -21.34 -17.51 -16.17
N LYS A 233 -21.75 -18.79 -16.11
CA LYS A 233 -22.17 -19.59 -17.29
C LYS A 233 -23.41 -19.02 -17.99
N ASN A 234 -24.30 -18.40 -17.22
CA ASN A 234 -25.55 -17.81 -17.71
C ASN A 234 -25.42 -16.32 -18.02
N SER A 235 -24.23 -15.72 -17.85
CA SER A 235 -24.01 -14.32 -18.19
C SER A 235 -24.29 -14.06 -19.67
N ARG A 236 -25.00 -12.97 -19.96
CA ARG A 236 -25.34 -12.53 -21.32
C ARG A 236 -24.53 -11.31 -21.76
N THR A 237 -23.41 -11.06 -21.08
CA THR A 237 -22.56 -9.89 -21.30
C THR A 237 -21.62 -10.13 -22.47
N ASP A 238 -21.31 -9.08 -23.23
CA ASP A 238 -20.25 -9.12 -24.25
C ASP A 238 -18.83 -9.07 -23.65
N LEU A 239 -18.74 -9.00 -22.32
CA LEU A 239 -17.49 -9.01 -21.56
C LEU A 239 -16.77 -10.36 -21.67
N ILE A 240 -17.51 -11.47 -21.78
CA ILE A 240 -16.93 -12.81 -21.96
C ILE A 240 -17.01 -13.21 -23.46
N PRO A 241 -15.89 -13.55 -24.11
CA PRO A 241 -15.93 -14.06 -25.48
C PRO A 241 -16.83 -15.30 -25.61
N LYS A 242 -17.62 -15.38 -26.68
CA LYS A 242 -18.55 -16.51 -26.93
C LYS A 242 -17.85 -17.87 -26.90
N SER A 243 -16.65 -17.96 -27.47
CA SER A 243 -15.82 -19.17 -27.45
C SER A 243 -15.47 -19.63 -26.03
N THR A 244 -15.19 -18.70 -25.12
CA THR A 244 -14.93 -18.97 -23.70
C THR A 244 -16.19 -19.41 -22.97
N LEU A 245 -17.34 -18.78 -23.24
CA LEU A 245 -18.64 -19.21 -22.69
C LEU A 245 -19.00 -20.63 -23.14
N ASP A 246 -18.77 -20.97 -24.40
CA ASP A 246 -19.03 -22.32 -24.92
C ASP A 246 -18.08 -23.37 -24.32
N LEU A 247 -16.84 -22.99 -24.00
CA LEU A 247 -15.92 -23.81 -23.22
C LEU A 247 -16.43 -24.05 -21.81
N LEU A 248 -16.79 -22.98 -21.09
CA LEU A 248 -17.28 -23.05 -19.70
C LEU A 248 -18.49 -23.98 -19.53
N LYS A 249 -19.31 -24.15 -20.58
CA LYS A 249 -20.47 -25.05 -20.60
C LYS A 249 -20.12 -26.54 -20.71
N LYS A 250 -18.89 -26.90 -21.11
CA LYS A 250 -18.48 -28.31 -21.31
C LYS A 250 -18.21 -29.06 -19.99
N GLY A 251 -17.84 -28.35 -18.93
CA GLY A 251 -17.62 -28.94 -17.60
C GLY A 251 -16.40 -29.85 -17.51
N ASP A 252 -15.41 -29.70 -18.40
CA ASP A 252 -14.15 -30.44 -18.35
C ASP A 252 -13.12 -29.81 -17.39
N GLU A 253 -11.95 -30.44 -17.21
CA GLU A 253 -10.88 -29.94 -16.31
C GLU A 253 -10.44 -28.50 -16.65
N LEU A 254 -10.43 -28.13 -17.94
CA LEU A 254 -10.09 -26.78 -18.37
C LEU A 254 -11.18 -25.78 -17.98
N SER A 255 -12.45 -26.15 -18.15
CA SER A 255 -13.60 -25.36 -17.71
C SER A 255 -13.53 -25.06 -16.21
N ASN A 256 -13.21 -26.08 -15.40
CA ASN A 256 -13.04 -25.93 -13.95
C ASN A 256 -11.86 -25.02 -13.60
N SER A 257 -10.75 -25.12 -14.32
CA SER A 257 -9.60 -24.24 -14.14
C SER A 257 -9.92 -22.76 -14.47
N ILE A 258 -10.70 -22.50 -15.53
CA ILE A 258 -11.18 -21.15 -15.87
C ILE A 258 -12.05 -20.61 -14.75
N ILE A 259 -13.02 -21.39 -14.29
CA ILE A 259 -13.93 -21.03 -13.19
C ILE A 259 -13.15 -20.69 -11.93
N GLN A 260 -12.22 -21.55 -11.52
CA GLN A 260 -11.39 -21.33 -10.33
C GLN A 260 -10.54 -20.05 -10.47
N THR A 261 -10.07 -19.75 -11.68
CA THR A 261 -9.35 -18.50 -11.96
C THR A 261 -10.28 -17.29 -11.76
N ILE A 262 -11.49 -17.30 -12.34
CA ILE A 262 -12.47 -16.23 -12.17
C ILE A 262 -12.85 -16.05 -10.69
N GLN A 263 -13.11 -17.15 -9.98
CA GLN A 263 -13.43 -17.13 -8.54
C GLN A 263 -12.29 -16.54 -7.71
N ARG A 264 -11.03 -16.88 -8.04
CA ARG A 264 -9.84 -16.30 -7.40
C ARG A 264 -9.72 -14.81 -7.67
N GLN A 265 -10.04 -14.36 -8.88
CA GLN A 265 -10.06 -12.93 -9.21
C GLN A 265 -11.19 -12.19 -8.50
N TYR A 266 -12.38 -12.81 -8.37
CA TYR A 266 -13.47 -12.27 -7.56
C TYR A 266 -13.05 -12.08 -6.10
N LYS A 267 -12.37 -13.06 -5.49
CA LYS A 267 -11.83 -12.94 -4.12
C LYS A 267 -10.77 -11.84 -3.96
N LYS A 268 -10.16 -11.37 -5.05
CA LYS A 268 -9.20 -10.26 -5.06
C LYS A 268 -9.85 -8.93 -5.45
N TRP A 269 -11.09 -8.93 -5.91
CA TRP A 269 -11.76 -7.73 -6.36
C TRP A 269 -12.13 -6.87 -5.17
N THR A 270 -11.57 -5.66 -5.13
CA THR A 270 -11.81 -4.70 -4.04
C THR A 270 -13.15 -3.98 -4.18
N GLY A 271 -13.90 -4.25 -5.26
CA GLY A 271 -15.10 -3.50 -5.64
C GLY A 271 -14.86 -2.38 -6.65
N GLU A 272 -13.61 -1.97 -6.86
CA GLU A 272 -13.28 -0.91 -7.82
C GLU A 272 -13.46 -1.41 -9.26
N THR A 273 -14.05 -0.59 -10.13
CA THR A 273 -14.25 -0.87 -11.55
C THR A 273 -13.86 0.33 -12.40
N HIS A 274 -13.31 0.04 -13.56
CA HIS A 274 -12.88 1.05 -14.53
C HIS A 274 -13.24 0.59 -15.94
N GLU A 275 -13.50 1.55 -16.81
CA GLU A 275 -13.58 1.33 -18.24
C GLU A 275 -12.25 1.74 -18.89
N GLU A 276 -11.69 0.87 -19.73
CA GLU A 276 -10.50 1.17 -20.54
C GLU A 276 -10.96 1.69 -21.92
N ILE A 277 -10.61 2.93 -22.23
CA ILE A 277 -10.92 3.61 -23.49
C ILE A 277 -9.63 3.70 -24.31
N GLU A 278 -9.61 3.02 -25.45
CA GLU A 278 -8.48 3.07 -26.40
C GLU A 278 -8.57 4.34 -27.26
N GLU A 279 -7.62 5.26 -27.11
CA GLU A 279 -7.47 6.46 -27.93
C GLU A 279 -6.11 6.41 -28.66
N GLY A 280 -6.09 5.82 -29.86
CA GLY A 280 -4.86 5.63 -30.63
C GLY A 280 -3.91 4.63 -29.95
N THR A 281 -2.71 5.09 -29.55
CA THR A 281 -1.73 4.28 -28.80
C THR A 281 -1.86 4.42 -27.28
N THR A 282 -2.74 5.31 -26.80
CA THR A 282 -2.95 5.55 -25.36
C THR A 282 -4.24 4.90 -24.89
N VAL A 283 -4.20 4.27 -23.72
CA VAL A 283 -5.37 3.72 -23.03
C VAL A 283 -5.70 4.63 -21.86
N ARG A 284 -6.86 5.28 -21.91
CA ARG A 284 -7.39 6.10 -20.83
C ARG A 284 -8.29 5.26 -19.93
N LYS A 285 -8.24 5.48 -18.61
CA LYS A 285 -9.17 4.86 -17.67
C LYS A 285 -10.27 5.85 -17.29
N LYS A 286 -11.52 5.42 -17.40
CA LYS A 286 -12.69 6.13 -16.88
C LYS A 286 -13.19 5.44 -15.62
N ARG A 287 -13.42 6.22 -14.57
CA ARG A 287 -13.95 5.73 -13.29
C ARG A 287 -15.36 5.19 -13.47
N ASN A 288 -15.61 3.96 -13.03
CA ASN A 288 -16.96 3.42 -12.86
C ASN A 288 -17.24 3.20 -11.34
N HIS A 289 -18.23 2.41 -10.96
CA HIS A 289 -18.61 2.31 -9.56
C HIS A 289 -17.64 1.46 -8.73
N THR A 290 -17.32 1.97 -7.54
CA THR A 290 -16.79 1.17 -6.44
C THR A 290 -17.97 0.51 -5.71
N ILE A 291 -18.06 -0.82 -5.79
CA ILE A 291 -19.08 -1.60 -5.08
C ILE A 291 -18.56 -1.98 -3.70
N ALA A 292 -19.33 -1.74 -2.64
CA ALA A 292 -18.97 -2.14 -1.28
C ALA A 292 -20.12 -2.93 -0.63
N PRO A 293 -19.83 -3.97 0.18
CA PRO A 293 -20.84 -4.66 0.98
C PRO A 293 -21.36 -3.79 2.13
N LEU A 294 -22.67 -3.87 2.36
CA LEU A 294 -23.32 -3.50 3.62
C LEU A 294 -23.38 -4.72 4.52
N PHE A 295 -22.89 -4.58 5.74
CA PHE A 295 -23.00 -5.56 6.80
C PHE A 295 -24.09 -5.14 7.76
N LEU A 296 -25.04 -6.04 8.02
CA LEU A 296 -26.02 -5.83 9.07
C LEU A 296 -25.33 -5.95 10.43
N GLN A 297 -25.68 -5.07 11.35
CA GLN A 297 -25.31 -5.18 12.75
C GLN A 297 -26.51 -4.86 13.64
N PHE A 298 -26.45 -5.27 14.90
CA PHE A 298 -27.44 -4.87 15.90
C PHE A 298 -26.83 -4.74 17.29
N LYS A 299 -27.54 -4.00 18.14
CA LYS A 299 -27.29 -3.95 19.58
C LYS A 299 -28.50 -4.56 20.29
N VAL A 300 -28.23 -5.35 21.34
CA VAL A 300 -29.24 -5.92 22.22
C VAL A 300 -29.19 -5.17 23.55
N ASN A 301 -30.34 -4.74 24.04
CA ASN A 301 -30.50 -4.26 25.40
C ASN A 301 -31.22 -5.33 26.24
N ASN A 302 -30.44 -6.11 26.98
CA ASN A 302 -30.98 -7.23 27.77
C ASN A 302 -31.91 -6.77 28.89
N ASN A 303 -31.84 -5.52 29.35
CA ASN A 303 -32.71 -5.02 30.42
C ASN A 303 -34.12 -4.71 29.91
N ASP A 304 -34.19 -4.19 28.68
CA ASP A 304 -35.44 -3.74 28.05
C ASP A 304 -35.94 -4.74 27.00
N GLU A 305 -35.29 -5.90 26.87
CA GLU A 305 -35.55 -6.94 25.86
C GLU A 305 -35.68 -6.39 24.42
N GLU A 306 -34.95 -5.32 24.11
CA GLU A 306 -35.03 -4.59 22.83
C GLU A 306 -33.82 -4.90 21.94
N ILE A 307 -34.07 -5.07 20.63
CA ILE A 307 -33.04 -5.18 19.60
C ILE A 307 -33.14 -4.02 18.61
N LYS A 308 -31.99 -3.41 18.28
CA LYS A 308 -31.90 -2.30 17.32
C LYS A 308 -30.92 -2.63 16.21
N PHE A 309 -31.43 -2.68 14.97
CA PHE A 309 -30.63 -2.94 13.77
C PHE A 309 -30.02 -1.66 13.19
N SER A 310 -28.88 -1.82 12.54
CA SER A 310 -28.19 -0.77 11.77
C SER A 310 -27.20 -1.41 10.80
N TYR A 311 -26.51 -0.61 10.01
CA TYR A 311 -25.58 -1.10 9.00
C TYR A 311 -24.18 -0.54 9.17
N ARG A 312 -23.18 -1.25 8.64
CA ARG A 312 -21.83 -0.74 8.40
C ARG A 312 -21.39 -1.13 7.00
N ILE A 313 -20.49 -0.35 6.43
CA ILE A 313 -19.82 -0.67 5.18
C ILE A 313 -18.43 -1.19 5.52
N ARG A 314 -17.95 -2.15 4.73
CA ARG A 314 -16.53 -2.54 4.73
C ARG A 314 -15.99 -2.40 3.33
N SER A 315 -14.81 -1.83 3.19
CA SER A 315 -14.12 -1.72 1.90
C SER A 315 -12.62 -1.88 2.09
N GLN A 316 -11.98 -2.55 1.13
CA GLN A 316 -10.51 -2.61 1.02
C GLN A 316 -9.95 -1.34 0.37
N ASN A 317 -10.78 -0.60 -0.37
CA ASN A 317 -10.42 0.73 -0.90
C ASN A 317 -10.60 1.79 0.18
N ASP A 318 -9.74 2.80 0.15
CA ASP A 318 -9.91 4.01 0.96
C ASP A 318 -11.23 4.72 0.64
N TYR A 319 -11.86 5.26 1.68
CA TYR A 319 -13.12 5.98 1.56
C TYR A 319 -12.85 7.40 1.09
N PRO A 320 -13.57 7.92 0.07
CA PRO A 320 -13.56 9.34 -0.26
C PRO A 320 -13.81 10.21 0.97
N GLU A 321 -13.00 11.27 1.13
CA GLU A 321 -13.12 12.19 2.27
C GLU A 321 -14.52 12.81 2.37
N ASP A 322 -15.19 12.95 1.23
CA ASP A 322 -16.52 13.53 1.04
C ASP A 322 -17.57 12.48 0.62
N LEU A 323 -17.30 11.19 0.86
CA LEU A 323 -18.25 10.10 0.61
C LEU A 323 -19.50 10.31 1.49
N LYS A 324 -20.66 10.32 0.84
CA LYS A 324 -21.95 10.55 1.51
C LYS A 324 -23.02 9.58 1.02
N PHE A 325 -23.75 8.97 1.95
CA PHE A 325 -24.96 8.19 1.66
C PHE A 325 -26.15 8.81 2.37
N GLY A 326 -27.12 9.37 1.64
CA GLY A 326 -28.24 10.08 2.27
C GLY A 326 -27.71 11.26 3.08
N GLU A 327 -27.95 11.33 4.39
CA GLU A 327 -27.38 12.35 5.29
C GLU A 327 -26.10 11.91 6.02
N TYR A 328 -25.64 10.68 5.80
CA TYR A 328 -24.49 10.12 6.49
C TYR A 328 -23.19 10.44 5.76
N GLU A 329 -22.31 11.21 6.41
CA GLU A 329 -21.00 11.62 5.92
C GLU A 329 -19.88 11.18 6.88
N ASN A 330 -18.61 11.40 6.49
CA ASN A 330 -17.44 11.04 7.30
C ASN A 330 -17.49 9.59 7.78
N LEU A 331 -17.68 8.70 6.81
CA LEU A 331 -18.06 7.32 7.07
C LEU A 331 -16.91 6.49 7.61
N TYR A 332 -15.66 6.75 7.27
CA TYR A 332 -14.55 5.88 7.67
C TYR A 332 -14.32 5.90 9.19
N GLU A 333 -14.23 4.71 9.81
CA GLU A 333 -13.90 4.54 11.23
C GLU A 333 -12.49 3.95 11.40
N ILE A 334 -12.28 2.69 11.01
CA ILE A 334 -10.99 1.99 11.16
C ILE A 334 -10.96 0.68 10.36
N ASN A 335 -9.79 0.20 9.92
CA ASN A 335 -9.59 -1.13 9.32
C ASN A 335 -10.55 -1.46 8.16
N GLY A 336 -10.84 -0.46 7.32
CA GLY A 336 -11.80 -0.58 6.21
C GLY A 336 -13.28 -0.49 6.60
N TRP A 337 -13.61 -0.45 7.89
CA TRP A 337 -14.98 -0.32 8.38
C TRP A 337 -15.46 1.12 8.44
N SER A 338 -16.73 1.33 8.09
CA SER A 338 -17.42 2.59 8.33
C SER A 338 -17.96 2.68 9.76
N LYS A 339 -18.26 3.90 10.20
CA LYS A 339 -19.17 4.21 11.31
C LYS A 339 -20.54 3.58 11.08
N THR A 340 -21.26 3.41 12.18
CA THR A 340 -22.65 2.92 12.19
C THR A 340 -23.55 3.82 11.34
N LEU A 341 -24.26 3.23 10.39
CA LEU A 341 -25.35 3.82 9.61
C LEU A 341 -26.67 3.45 10.28
N PRO A 342 -27.35 4.36 10.99
CA PRO A 342 -28.59 4.10 11.70
C PRO A 342 -29.78 4.04 10.73
N LEU A 343 -29.82 2.95 9.95
CA LEU A 343 -30.88 2.62 9.00
C LEU A 343 -31.61 1.38 9.48
N ASP A 344 -32.94 1.38 9.35
CA ASP A 344 -33.78 0.24 9.71
C ASP A 344 -33.51 -0.96 8.80
N PHE A 345 -33.76 -2.17 9.33
CA PHE A 345 -33.59 -3.40 8.58
C PHE A 345 -34.43 -3.39 7.30
N LYS A 346 -33.76 -3.60 6.17
CA LYS A 346 -34.37 -3.76 4.85
C LYS A 346 -33.51 -4.68 4.00
N GLU A 347 -34.08 -5.77 3.51
CA GLU A 347 -33.44 -6.61 2.51
C GLU A 347 -33.24 -5.87 1.18
N GLU A 348 -32.20 -6.22 0.44
CA GLU A 348 -31.88 -5.61 -0.86
C GLU A 348 -31.66 -4.08 -0.80
N LEU A 349 -31.15 -3.59 0.33
CA LEU A 349 -30.80 -2.19 0.52
C LEU A 349 -29.60 -1.80 -0.37
N GLU A 350 -29.75 -0.68 -1.07
CA GLU A 350 -28.69 -0.10 -1.91
C GLU A 350 -28.55 1.39 -1.58
N LEU A 351 -27.33 1.81 -1.24
CA LEU A 351 -26.97 3.22 -1.00
C LEU A 351 -26.01 3.69 -2.08
N LYS A 352 -26.18 4.92 -2.57
CA LYS A 352 -25.39 5.48 -3.69
C LYS A 352 -24.81 6.84 -3.37
N ASP A 353 -23.55 7.02 -3.77
CA ASP A 353 -22.92 8.33 -3.99
C ASP A 353 -22.58 8.41 -5.49
N ASN A 354 -23.40 9.13 -6.26
CA ASN A 354 -23.24 9.23 -7.71
C ASN A 354 -22.00 10.04 -8.13
N PHE A 355 -21.56 10.98 -7.28
CA PHE A 355 -20.43 11.84 -7.57
C PHE A 355 -19.12 11.07 -7.39
N ASN A 356 -18.98 10.41 -6.23
CA ASN A 356 -17.83 9.55 -5.95
C ASN A 356 -17.93 8.19 -6.66
N LYS A 357 -19.07 7.87 -7.30
CA LYS A 357 -19.32 6.55 -7.92
C LYS A 357 -19.17 5.41 -6.91
N TRP A 358 -19.79 5.52 -5.75
CA TRP A 358 -19.83 4.43 -4.75
C TRP A 358 -21.23 3.86 -4.65
N ILE A 359 -21.32 2.52 -4.57
CA ILE A 359 -22.58 1.82 -4.30
C ILE A 359 -22.35 0.83 -3.16
N ALA A 360 -23.05 1.03 -2.04
CA ALA A 360 -23.08 0.06 -0.94
C ALA A 360 -24.30 -0.85 -1.08
N LYS A 361 -24.11 -2.18 -1.07
CA LYS A 361 -25.16 -3.17 -1.35
C LYS A 361 -25.34 -4.18 -0.21
N PHE A 362 -26.58 -4.41 0.17
CA PHE A 362 -26.99 -5.45 1.10
C PHE A 362 -27.76 -6.55 0.36
N PRO A 363 -27.16 -7.73 0.14
CA PRO A 363 -27.80 -8.79 -0.65
C PRO A 363 -28.89 -9.52 0.14
N ASN A 364 -29.88 -10.07 -0.54
CA ASN A 364 -30.91 -10.93 0.05
C ASN A 364 -30.34 -12.28 0.50
N ARG A 365 -30.54 -12.65 1.78
CA ARG A 365 -30.10 -13.94 2.33
C ARG A 365 -31.16 -14.56 3.23
N ASP A 366 -31.26 -15.88 3.19
CA ASP A 366 -32.20 -16.63 4.02
C ASP A 366 -31.69 -16.83 5.46
N VAL A 367 -30.37 -16.90 5.63
CA VAL A 367 -29.68 -17.09 6.91
C VAL A 367 -28.47 -16.17 6.99
N ARG A 368 -28.29 -15.52 8.14
CA ARG A 368 -27.15 -14.65 8.47
C ARG A 368 -26.57 -15.03 9.82
N LEU A 369 -25.24 -15.00 9.92
CA LEU A 369 -24.50 -15.25 11.16
C LEU A 369 -23.93 -13.94 11.69
N PHE A 370 -23.83 -13.82 13.01
CA PHE A 370 -23.28 -12.64 13.67
C PHE A 370 -22.29 -13.02 14.77
N VAL A 371 -21.22 -12.23 14.88
CA VAL A 371 -20.20 -12.32 15.93
C VAL A 371 -20.06 -10.96 16.63
N SER A 372 -19.38 -10.92 17.77
CA SER A 372 -19.04 -9.65 18.41
C SER A 372 -18.24 -8.77 17.44
N ALA A 373 -18.65 -7.52 17.26
CA ALA A 373 -17.93 -6.56 16.44
C ALA A 373 -16.53 -6.23 17.01
N GLY A 374 -16.29 -6.53 18.29
CA GLY A 374 -14.96 -6.44 18.92
C GLY A 374 -13.89 -7.31 18.24
N THR A 375 -14.28 -8.39 17.57
CA THR A 375 -13.36 -9.21 16.75
C THR A 375 -12.69 -8.39 15.63
N PHE A 376 -13.36 -7.31 15.18
CA PHE A 376 -12.87 -6.38 14.16
C PHE A 376 -12.34 -5.06 14.75
N GLN A 377 -12.07 -5.01 16.06
CA GLN A 377 -11.67 -3.80 16.80
C GLN A 377 -12.74 -2.70 16.82
N LEU A 378 -14.00 -3.06 16.61
CA LEU A 378 -15.15 -2.18 16.80
C LEU A 378 -15.69 -2.32 18.23
N SER A 379 -16.73 -1.55 18.57
CA SER A 379 -17.36 -1.64 19.89
C SER A 379 -17.96 -3.03 20.15
N ASN A 380 -17.66 -3.61 21.31
CA ASN A 380 -18.25 -4.88 21.78
C ASN A 380 -19.77 -4.80 22.05
N ASP A 381 -20.36 -3.60 21.98
CA ASP A 381 -21.80 -3.39 22.11
C ASP A 381 -22.58 -3.91 20.90
N PHE A 382 -21.92 -4.11 19.76
CA PHE A 382 -22.56 -4.52 18.52
C PHE A 382 -22.23 -5.97 18.16
N TRP A 383 -23.23 -6.65 17.60
CA TRP A 383 -23.10 -7.90 16.87
C TRP A 383 -23.16 -7.60 15.39
N ILE A 384 -22.18 -8.07 14.62
CA ILE A 384 -22.03 -7.74 13.19
C ILE A 384 -21.99 -9.01 12.36
N GLU A 385 -22.54 -8.93 11.15
CA GLU A 385 -22.65 -10.03 10.21
C GLU A 385 -21.27 -10.63 9.86
N THR A 386 -21.22 -11.95 9.75
CA THR A 386 -20.05 -12.73 9.34
C THR A 386 -20.47 -13.88 8.42
N ASP A 387 -19.55 -14.33 7.57
CA ASP A 387 -19.74 -15.48 6.69
C ASP A 387 -19.10 -16.76 7.24
N PHE A 388 -18.64 -16.74 8.50
CA PHE A 388 -17.92 -17.84 9.13
C PHE A 388 -18.65 -18.41 10.36
N LEU A 389 -18.90 -19.72 10.37
CA LEU A 389 -19.42 -20.45 11.53
C LEU A 389 -18.27 -20.82 12.48
N SER A 390 -18.23 -20.16 13.64
CA SER A 390 -17.19 -20.39 14.65
C SER A 390 -17.53 -21.54 15.59
N LYS A 391 -16.54 -22.39 15.88
CA LYS A 391 -16.61 -23.45 16.90
C LYS A 391 -16.38 -22.92 18.31
N THR A 392 -15.78 -21.74 18.45
CA THR A 392 -15.25 -21.25 19.74
C THR A 392 -15.95 -19.99 20.25
N ASP A 393 -16.65 -19.28 19.37
CA ASP A 393 -17.28 -18.00 19.69
C ASP A 393 -18.77 -18.14 20.00
N ARG A 394 -19.29 -17.17 20.76
CA ARG A 394 -20.73 -16.95 20.89
C ARG A 394 -21.22 -16.26 19.63
N MET A 395 -22.37 -16.68 19.14
CA MET A 395 -22.90 -16.19 17.87
C MET A 395 -24.41 -15.98 17.94
N TYR A 396 -24.90 -15.17 17.01
CA TYR A 396 -26.32 -15.12 16.67
C TYR A 396 -26.56 -15.59 15.25
N LEU A 397 -27.75 -16.13 15.00
CA LEU A 397 -28.25 -16.51 13.69
C LEU A 397 -29.62 -15.87 13.47
N LEU A 398 -29.74 -15.07 12.43
CA LEU A 398 -31.00 -14.52 11.95
C LEU A 398 -31.42 -15.32 10.72
N CYS A 399 -32.61 -15.91 10.73
CA CYS A 399 -33.14 -16.63 9.58
C CYS A 399 -34.57 -16.22 9.24
N LYS A 400 -34.93 -16.35 7.96
CA LYS A 400 -36.32 -16.26 7.52
C LYS A 400 -37.14 -17.40 8.13
N ASN A 401 -38.41 -17.11 8.40
CA ASN A 401 -39.30 -18.06 9.07
C ASN A 401 -39.56 -19.36 8.28
N ASP A 402 -39.32 -19.39 6.97
CA ASP A 402 -39.40 -20.62 6.15
C ASP A 402 -38.27 -21.62 6.47
N LYS A 403 -37.14 -21.16 7.04
CA LYS A 403 -36.04 -22.01 7.51
C LYS A 403 -36.14 -22.36 9.00
N LEU A 404 -37.18 -21.88 9.70
CA LEU A 404 -37.29 -21.96 11.16
C LEU A 404 -37.17 -23.40 11.69
N GLU A 405 -37.95 -24.32 11.15
CA GLU A 405 -37.98 -25.71 11.63
C GLU A 405 -36.66 -26.44 11.35
N LEU A 406 -36.05 -26.17 10.20
CA LEU A 406 -34.74 -26.72 9.84
C LEU A 406 -33.65 -26.26 10.83
N ILE A 407 -33.68 -24.99 11.24
CA ILE A 407 -32.75 -24.43 12.23
C ILE A 407 -33.01 -24.98 13.64
N LYS A 408 -34.27 -25.18 14.03
CA LYS A 408 -34.61 -25.83 15.32
C LYS A 408 -34.12 -27.28 15.36
N ASP A 409 -34.27 -28.02 14.26
CA ASP A 409 -33.77 -29.39 14.15
C ASP A 409 -32.25 -29.45 14.25
N TRP A 410 -31.54 -28.53 13.59
CA TRP A 410 -30.10 -28.37 13.76
C TRP A 410 -29.72 -28.04 15.21
N GLY A 411 -30.49 -27.18 15.88
CA GLY A 411 -30.32 -26.83 17.30
C GLY A 411 -30.32 -28.04 18.26
N LYS A 412 -30.96 -29.16 17.90
CA LYS A 412 -30.97 -30.40 18.71
C LYS A 412 -29.59 -31.08 18.79
N THR A 413 -28.65 -30.69 17.93
CA THR A 413 -27.27 -31.22 17.93
C THR A 413 -26.37 -30.54 18.96
N PHE A 414 -26.82 -29.43 19.56
CA PHE A 414 -26.06 -28.66 20.53
C PHE A 414 -26.18 -29.23 21.94
N GLY A 415 -25.16 -28.98 22.77
CA GLY A 415 -25.22 -29.28 24.20
C GLY A 415 -26.30 -28.44 24.92
N ASN A 416 -26.79 -28.95 26.05
CA ASN A 416 -27.82 -28.27 26.85
C ASN A 416 -27.41 -26.83 27.18
N GLY A 417 -28.27 -25.87 26.84
CA GLY A 417 -28.06 -24.45 27.10
C GLY A 417 -27.18 -23.71 26.09
N ASN A 418 -26.66 -24.39 25.04
CA ASN A 418 -25.80 -23.78 24.02
C ASN A 418 -26.56 -23.33 22.75
N PHE A 419 -27.89 -23.44 22.73
CA PHE A 419 -28.74 -23.02 21.63
C PHE A 419 -30.09 -22.55 22.18
N LYS A 420 -30.53 -21.35 21.81
CA LYS A 420 -31.78 -20.73 22.27
C LYS A 420 -32.38 -19.86 21.17
N LYS A 421 -33.72 -19.90 21.03
CA LYS A 421 -34.46 -18.90 20.26
C LYS A 421 -34.65 -17.65 21.12
N GLU A 422 -34.33 -16.49 20.56
CA GLU A 422 -34.54 -15.19 21.20
C GLU A 422 -35.79 -14.50 20.64
N ASP A 423 -36.46 -13.73 21.48
CA ASP A 423 -37.73 -13.06 21.17
C ASP A 423 -37.65 -11.61 21.68
N PHE A 424 -36.81 -10.81 21.04
CA PHE A 424 -36.61 -9.40 21.38
C PHE A 424 -37.61 -8.50 20.64
N ASP A 425 -38.04 -7.43 21.29
CA ASP A 425 -38.81 -6.36 20.66
C ASP A 425 -37.93 -5.61 19.64
N GLY A 426 -38.41 -5.50 18.39
CA GLY A 426 -37.67 -4.89 17.28
C GLY A 426 -37.09 -5.88 16.26
N LEU A 427 -37.40 -7.18 16.38
CA LEU A 427 -37.07 -8.17 15.34
C LEU A 427 -37.78 -7.85 14.02
N PRO A 428 -37.13 -8.06 12.85
CA PRO A 428 -37.77 -7.83 11.56
C PRO A 428 -38.92 -8.81 11.32
N GLU A 429 -39.98 -8.35 10.65
CA GLU A 429 -41.11 -9.19 10.26
C GLU A 429 -40.63 -10.37 9.38
N ASN A 430 -41.18 -11.56 9.62
CA ASN A 430 -40.81 -12.82 8.94
C ASN A 430 -39.41 -13.37 9.25
N TYR A 431 -38.74 -12.87 10.30
CA TYR A 431 -37.47 -13.42 10.76
C TYR A 431 -37.55 -13.98 12.18
N SER A 432 -36.65 -14.90 12.49
CA SER A 432 -36.41 -15.46 13.81
C SER A 432 -34.93 -15.36 14.15
N LEU A 433 -34.62 -15.02 15.42
CA LEU A 433 -33.27 -14.90 15.93
C LEU A 433 -32.95 -16.07 16.87
N PHE A 434 -31.74 -16.59 16.74
CA PHE A 434 -31.19 -17.64 17.61
C PHE A 434 -29.86 -17.19 18.18
N TRP A 435 -29.65 -17.47 19.45
CA TRP A 435 -28.35 -17.38 20.11
C TRP A 435 -27.76 -18.79 20.24
N PHE A 436 -26.46 -18.94 20.00
CA PHE A 436 -25.78 -20.23 20.17
C PHE A 436 -24.28 -20.10 20.45
N CYS A 437 -23.68 -21.19 20.91
CA CYS A 437 -22.23 -21.34 21.06
C CYS A 437 -21.78 -22.80 20.85
N TYR A 438 -20.53 -22.99 20.46
CA TYR A 438 -19.87 -24.31 20.37
C TYR A 438 -20.61 -25.35 19.49
N PRO A 439 -20.90 -25.04 18.21
CA PRO A 439 -21.48 -26.01 17.29
C PRO A 439 -20.57 -27.24 17.13
N THR A 440 -21.15 -28.44 17.24
CA THR A 440 -20.45 -29.72 17.04
C THR A 440 -20.64 -30.28 15.63
N GLN A 441 -21.70 -29.85 14.94
CA GLN A 441 -22.06 -30.24 13.58
C GLN A 441 -22.54 -29.02 12.79
N GLY A 442 -22.19 -28.95 11.51
CA GLY A 442 -22.74 -27.96 10.59
C GLY A 442 -24.08 -28.40 9.99
N LEU A 443 -24.70 -27.54 9.18
CA LEU A 443 -25.91 -27.84 8.41
C LEU A 443 -25.61 -27.70 6.91
N SER A 444 -25.34 -28.82 6.24
CA SER A 444 -24.91 -28.84 4.82
C SER A 444 -25.91 -28.24 3.83
N ASP A 445 -27.20 -28.26 4.17
CA ASP A 445 -28.26 -27.71 3.32
C ASP A 445 -28.20 -26.19 3.21
N ILE A 446 -27.49 -25.53 4.13
CA ILE A 446 -27.29 -24.08 4.14
C ILE A 446 -25.78 -23.82 4.18
N SER A 447 -25.19 -23.45 3.04
CA SER A 447 -23.74 -23.39 2.87
C SER A 447 -23.00 -22.55 3.92
N ILE A 448 -23.59 -21.44 4.40
CA ILE A 448 -22.99 -20.58 5.45
C ILE A 448 -22.89 -21.27 6.83
N LEU A 449 -23.66 -22.34 7.04
CA LEU A 449 -23.64 -23.17 8.26
C LEU A 449 -22.77 -24.42 8.10
N THR A 450 -21.94 -24.48 7.05
CA THR A 450 -20.95 -25.55 6.92
C THR A 450 -19.89 -25.41 8.00
N LEU A 451 -19.71 -26.45 8.80
CA LEU A 451 -18.68 -26.48 9.83
C LEU A 451 -17.38 -27.01 9.23
N TYR A 452 -16.43 -26.12 8.97
CA TYR A 452 -15.12 -26.50 8.45
C TYR A 452 -14.24 -27.11 9.55
N THR A 453 -13.52 -28.18 9.21
CA THR A 453 -12.63 -28.90 10.15
C THR A 453 -11.15 -28.71 9.85
N GLU A 454 -10.80 -28.27 8.64
CA GLU A 454 -9.41 -28.00 8.27
C GLU A 454 -8.89 -26.78 9.04
N LYS A 455 -7.95 -27.02 9.94
CA LYS A 455 -7.29 -25.96 10.71
C LYS A 455 -6.20 -25.27 9.90
N ARG A 456 -5.99 -23.97 10.15
CA ARG A 456 -4.85 -23.21 9.62
C ARG A 456 -4.34 -22.23 10.66
N ILE A 457 -3.02 -22.11 10.75
CA ILE A 457 -2.36 -21.11 11.60
C ILE A 457 -2.15 -19.81 10.81
N GLU A 458 -2.57 -18.71 11.42
CA GLU A 458 -2.30 -17.36 10.95
C GLU A 458 -1.76 -16.51 12.11
N LEU A 459 -0.91 -15.53 11.79
CA LEU A 459 -0.52 -14.49 12.74
C LEU A 459 -1.39 -13.26 12.48
N VAL A 460 -2.10 -12.82 13.52
CA VAL A 460 -3.03 -11.69 13.45
C VAL A 460 -2.63 -10.59 14.42
N GLY A 461 -2.94 -9.35 14.04
CA GLY A 461 -2.42 -8.19 14.76
C GLY A 461 -0.90 -8.04 14.61
N GLY A 462 -0.28 -7.37 15.57
CA GLY A 462 1.12 -6.94 15.49
C GLY A 462 1.37 -5.99 14.31
N LEU A 463 2.63 -5.60 14.12
CA LEU A 463 3.03 -4.72 13.03
C LEU A 463 3.93 -5.46 12.05
N LYS A 464 3.39 -5.77 10.88
CA LYS A 464 4.06 -6.56 9.84
C LYS A 464 5.11 -5.72 9.11
N ILE A 465 6.33 -6.22 9.02
CA ILE A 465 7.47 -5.58 8.33
C ILE A 465 7.59 -6.09 6.90
N GLN A 466 7.60 -7.41 6.75
CA GLN A 466 7.68 -8.13 5.47
C GLN A 466 6.76 -9.36 5.52
N PHE A 467 6.76 -10.19 4.48
CA PHE A 467 6.04 -11.45 4.53
C PHE A 467 6.53 -12.28 5.72
N ARG A 468 5.62 -12.61 6.64
CA ARG A 468 5.88 -13.40 7.86
C ARG A 468 6.92 -12.83 8.85
N THR A 469 7.38 -11.60 8.65
CA THR A 469 8.26 -10.88 9.58
C THR A 469 7.50 -9.75 10.28
N TYR A 470 7.59 -9.68 11.60
CA TYR A 470 6.88 -8.69 12.42
C TYR A 470 7.84 -7.89 13.30
N SER A 471 7.42 -6.69 13.70
CA SER A 471 8.11 -5.91 14.71
C SER A 471 8.01 -6.58 16.09
N ASN A 472 9.08 -6.56 16.85
CA ASN A 472 9.10 -6.99 18.25
C ASN A 472 8.43 -5.99 19.20
N GLU A 473 8.16 -4.75 18.76
CA GLU A 473 7.46 -3.74 19.56
C GLU A 473 6.00 -4.14 19.87
N PHE A 474 5.36 -4.80 18.91
CA PHE A 474 3.98 -5.30 19.03
C PHE A 474 3.90 -6.70 18.45
N LEU A 475 4.01 -7.69 19.33
CA LEU A 475 3.95 -9.10 18.95
C LEU A 475 2.58 -9.45 18.36
N PRO A 476 2.54 -10.21 17.25
CA PRO A 476 1.30 -10.75 16.73
C PRO A 476 0.74 -11.85 17.64
N GLU A 477 -0.55 -12.09 17.52
CA GLU A 477 -1.25 -13.22 18.13
C GLU A 477 -1.27 -14.39 17.14
N VAL A 478 -1.15 -15.61 17.64
CA VAL A 478 -1.35 -16.83 16.85
C VAL A 478 -2.84 -17.14 16.84
N GLU A 479 -3.47 -17.10 15.67
CA GLU A 479 -4.85 -17.53 15.46
C GLU A 479 -4.88 -18.88 14.75
N ILE A 480 -5.69 -19.81 15.28
CA ILE A 480 -6.00 -21.06 14.59
C ILE A 480 -7.42 -20.97 14.04
N THR A 481 -7.53 -20.87 12.72
CA THR A 481 -8.83 -20.96 12.03
C THR A 481 -9.41 -22.36 12.20
N ASN A 482 -10.73 -22.47 12.39
CA ASN A 482 -11.44 -23.73 12.69
C ASN A 482 -10.94 -24.48 13.95
N SER A 483 -10.32 -23.73 14.88
CA SER A 483 -9.86 -24.23 16.18
C SER A 483 -10.98 -24.90 16.97
N ASP A 484 -10.61 -25.96 17.70
CA ASP A 484 -11.45 -26.61 18.70
C ASP A 484 -11.30 -25.94 20.09
N GLY A 485 -10.33 -25.04 20.23
CA GLY A 485 -10.07 -24.19 21.39
C GLY A 485 -9.27 -24.88 22.51
N ASN A 486 -8.79 -26.10 22.29
CA ASN A 486 -8.01 -26.88 23.25
C ASN A 486 -6.65 -27.30 22.70
N GLU A 487 -6.21 -26.71 21.58
CA GLU A 487 -4.94 -27.03 20.95
C GLU A 487 -3.73 -26.70 21.85
N ASN A 488 -2.77 -27.61 21.87
CA ASN A 488 -1.46 -27.43 22.49
C ASN A 488 -0.51 -26.78 21.48
N VAL A 489 -0.45 -25.45 21.48
CA VAL A 489 0.32 -24.67 20.51
C VAL A 489 1.69 -24.32 21.07
N TYR A 490 2.73 -24.48 20.26
CA TYR A 490 4.10 -24.15 20.64
C TYR A 490 4.86 -23.45 19.51
N LEU A 491 5.87 -22.67 19.92
CA LEU A 491 6.89 -22.10 19.05
C LEU A 491 8.12 -23.02 19.05
N GLN A 492 8.71 -23.21 17.87
CA GLN A 492 9.97 -23.94 17.70
C GLN A 492 10.90 -23.16 16.77
N TYR A 493 12.10 -22.82 17.23
CA TYR A 493 13.10 -22.17 16.38
C TYR A 493 13.63 -23.11 15.31
N LYS A 494 14.01 -22.56 14.16
CA LYS A 494 14.63 -23.31 13.08
C LYS A 494 15.93 -23.96 13.56
N ASP A 495 16.12 -25.22 13.17
CA ASP A 495 17.29 -26.04 13.53
C ASP A 495 17.44 -26.33 15.04
N LEU A 496 16.42 -26.04 15.86
CA LEU A 496 16.37 -26.38 17.29
C LEU A 496 15.16 -27.27 17.60
N ASP A 497 15.37 -28.28 18.45
CA ASP A 497 14.30 -29.21 18.87
C ASP A 497 13.51 -28.72 20.09
N GLU A 498 13.90 -27.60 20.70
CA GLU A 498 13.23 -27.03 21.85
C GLU A 498 11.81 -26.55 21.50
N LYS A 499 10.83 -27.01 22.28
CA LYS A 499 9.41 -26.59 22.16
C LYS A 499 9.09 -25.57 23.24
N ILE A 500 8.65 -24.38 22.84
CA ILE A 500 8.25 -23.31 23.75
C ILE A 500 6.71 -23.19 23.72
N PRO A 501 5.99 -23.60 24.78
CA PRO A 501 4.53 -23.58 24.78
C PRO A 501 3.98 -22.15 24.77
N LEU A 502 2.90 -21.93 24.04
CA LEU A 502 2.21 -20.63 23.96
C LEU A 502 1.06 -20.55 24.95
N SER A 503 0.82 -19.34 25.48
CA SER A 503 -0.30 -19.10 26.38
C SER A 503 -1.58 -18.76 25.60
N LYS A 504 -2.70 -19.37 25.97
CA LYS A 504 -4.00 -19.10 25.33
C LYS A 504 -4.54 -17.74 25.75
N LYS A 505 -5.09 -16.97 24.81
CA LYS A 505 -5.73 -15.68 25.09
C LYS A 505 -7.07 -15.90 25.80
N THR A 506 -7.28 -15.21 26.91
CA THR A 506 -8.48 -15.41 27.76
C THR A 506 -9.77 -14.92 27.12
N SER A 507 -9.71 -13.90 26.26
CA SER A 507 -10.88 -13.29 25.63
C SER A 507 -11.33 -13.96 24.33
N LEU A 508 -10.46 -14.74 23.69
CA LEU A 508 -10.70 -15.35 22.38
C LEU A 508 -10.14 -16.77 22.35
N ASN A 509 -11.03 -17.74 22.23
CA ASN A 509 -10.73 -19.15 22.44
C ASN A 509 -9.94 -19.82 21.30
N ASN A 510 -9.72 -19.13 20.19
CA ASN A 510 -8.97 -19.57 19.02
C ASN A 510 -7.61 -18.85 18.88
N ARG A 511 -7.14 -18.16 19.94
CA ARG A 511 -5.90 -17.37 19.90
C ARG A 511 -4.92 -17.69 21.02
N TRP A 512 -3.64 -17.59 20.68
CA TRP A 512 -2.50 -17.76 21.58
C TRP A 512 -1.52 -16.59 21.47
N LEU A 513 -0.78 -16.32 22.54
CA LEU A 513 0.17 -15.23 22.65
C LEU A 513 1.60 -15.76 22.50
N LEU A 514 2.40 -15.05 21.70
CA LEU A 514 3.85 -15.26 21.66
C LEU A 514 4.49 -14.83 22.99
N PRO A 515 5.57 -15.49 23.45
CA PRO A 515 6.30 -15.06 24.64
C PRO A 515 6.88 -13.64 24.45
N GLU A 516 6.83 -12.82 25.50
CA GLU A 516 7.37 -11.44 25.47
C GLU A 516 8.86 -11.40 25.07
N LYS A 517 9.63 -12.42 25.45
CA LYS A 517 11.06 -12.56 25.15
C LYS A 517 11.34 -13.51 23.99
N THR A 518 10.59 -13.39 22.90
CA THR A 518 10.87 -14.15 21.67
C THR A 518 12.12 -13.59 20.98
N VAL A 519 13.02 -14.46 20.53
CA VAL A 519 14.29 -14.08 19.90
C VAL A 519 14.04 -13.42 18.55
N ILE A 520 14.73 -12.31 18.31
CA ILE A 520 14.66 -11.55 17.05
C ILE A 520 15.67 -12.06 16.02
N ASN A 521 15.42 -11.76 14.74
CA ASN A 521 16.22 -12.12 13.57
C ASN A 521 16.50 -13.63 13.47
N THR A 522 15.61 -14.45 14.02
CA THR A 522 15.71 -15.92 14.00
C THR A 522 14.39 -16.50 13.55
N ASP A 523 14.45 -17.41 12.57
CA ASP A 523 13.28 -18.09 12.05
C ASP A 523 12.68 -19.03 13.10
N PHE A 524 11.37 -19.01 13.23
CA PHE A 524 10.62 -19.94 14.07
C PHE A 524 9.35 -20.44 13.39
N TYR A 525 8.91 -21.63 13.78
CA TYR A 525 7.67 -22.25 13.35
C TYR A 525 6.66 -22.21 14.48
N ILE A 526 5.40 -22.06 14.12
CA ILE A 526 4.27 -22.28 15.02
C ILE A 526 3.68 -23.65 14.68
N LYS A 527 3.56 -24.51 15.69
CA LYS A 527 3.10 -25.89 15.53
C LYS A 527 2.07 -26.24 16.60
N VAL A 528 1.26 -27.25 16.30
CA VAL A 528 0.30 -27.85 17.23
C VAL A 528 0.78 -29.28 17.50
N GLU A 529 0.76 -29.69 18.77
CA GLU A 529 1.14 -31.05 19.15
C GLU A 529 0.24 -32.07 18.43
N ASP A 530 0.83 -33.14 17.89
CA ASP A 530 0.15 -34.26 17.22
C ASP A 530 -0.70 -33.91 15.98
N GLU A 531 -0.67 -32.67 15.49
CA GLU A 531 -1.39 -32.23 14.29
C GLU A 531 -0.45 -31.55 13.27
N THR A 532 -0.63 -31.86 11.98
CA THR A 532 0.08 -31.18 10.88
C THR A 532 -0.90 -30.70 9.83
N PHE A 533 -0.96 -29.40 9.59
CA PHE A 533 -1.84 -28.79 8.60
C PHE A 533 -1.17 -27.58 7.90
N SER A 534 -1.85 -27.02 6.88
CA SER A 534 -1.31 -25.93 6.07
C SER A 534 -0.99 -24.70 6.93
N GLY A 535 0.25 -24.23 6.87
CA GLY A 535 0.78 -23.14 7.70
C GLY A 535 1.94 -23.55 8.61
N ASN A 536 2.04 -24.84 8.97
CA ASN A 536 3.05 -25.37 9.92
C ASN A 536 4.49 -25.38 9.38
N SER A 537 4.67 -25.31 8.06
CA SER A 537 5.98 -25.35 7.38
C SER A 537 6.54 -23.97 7.03
N LEU A 538 5.70 -22.94 7.17
CA LEU A 538 5.97 -21.52 7.02
C LEU A 538 6.82 -20.92 8.16
N ALA A 539 8.11 -20.59 7.97
CA ALA A 539 8.88 -19.90 9.00
C ALA A 539 8.41 -18.45 9.18
N TYR A 540 8.34 -18.00 10.43
CA TYR A 540 8.08 -16.64 10.88
C TYR A 540 9.34 -16.02 11.49
N ASN A 541 9.38 -14.69 11.58
CA ASN A 541 10.53 -13.96 12.12
C ASN A 541 10.07 -12.71 12.88
N LEU A 542 10.82 -12.30 13.90
CA LEU A 542 10.65 -11.00 14.58
C LEU A 542 11.87 -10.13 14.36
N THR A 543 11.72 -8.83 14.21
CA THR A 543 12.85 -7.90 14.07
C THR A 543 12.66 -6.65 14.91
N SER A 544 13.76 -5.92 15.16
CA SER A 544 13.76 -4.68 15.95
C SER A 544 14.09 -3.47 15.08
N SER A 545 13.48 -2.34 15.40
CA SER A 545 13.79 -1.03 14.82
C SER A 545 15.12 -0.45 15.33
N ASP A 546 15.73 -1.04 16.36
CA ASP A 546 16.97 -0.55 16.95
C ASP A 546 18.14 -0.52 15.95
N ASN A 547 18.83 0.63 15.90
CA ASN A 547 20.01 0.85 15.06
C ASN A 547 19.74 0.61 13.56
N THR A 548 18.55 0.96 13.09
CA THR A 548 18.14 0.90 11.67
C THR A 548 18.28 2.26 10.99
N ALA A 549 18.13 3.36 11.74
CA ALA A 549 18.18 4.73 11.21
C ALA A 549 19.51 5.04 10.50
N THR A 550 20.65 4.66 11.10
CA THR A 550 21.98 4.89 10.50
C THR A 550 22.29 3.97 9.32
N LYS A 551 21.42 2.99 9.02
CA LYS A 551 21.55 2.06 7.88
C LYS A 551 20.68 2.45 6.68
N VAL A 552 19.94 3.55 6.76
CA VAL A 552 19.12 4.04 5.64
C VAL A 552 20.02 4.42 4.46
N ASP A 553 19.69 3.86 3.31
CA ASP A 553 20.50 3.91 2.09
C ASP A 553 20.16 5.15 1.23
N GLU A 554 21.04 6.16 1.26
CA GLU A 554 20.91 7.40 0.49
C GLU A 554 20.79 7.15 -1.03
N SER A 555 21.35 6.05 -1.55
CA SER A 555 21.34 5.75 -2.99
C SER A 555 19.95 5.46 -3.56
N LYS A 556 18.97 5.19 -2.68
CA LYS A 556 17.57 4.94 -3.05
C LYS A 556 16.75 6.21 -3.20
N LEU A 557 17.27 7.36 -2.74
CA LEU A 557 16.55 8.62 -2.81
C LEU A 557 16.37 9.06 -4.28
N PRO A 558 15.17 9.56 -4.65
CA PRO A 558 14.95 10.09 -5.99
C PRO A 558 15.67 11.42 -6.18
N LYS A 559 16.20 11.65 -7.38
CA LYS A 559 16.66 12.97 -7.83
C LYS A 559 15.45 13.81 -8.24
N ARG A 560 15.41 15.09 -7.86
CA ARG A 560 14.29 16.00 -8.15
C ARG A 560 14.71 17.33 -8.76
N ASP A 561 13.89 17.86 -9.65
CA ASP A 561 14.05 19.19 -10.25
C ASP A 561 13.55 20.32 -9.32
N SER A 562 13.64 21.57 -9.79
CA SER A 562 13.21 22.77 -9.05
C SER A 562 11.70 22.87 -8.82
N PHE A 563 10.90 21.99 -9.45
CA PHE A 563 9.47 21.87 -9.24
C PHE A 563 9.12 20.74 -8.26
N GLY A 564 10.11 19.93 -7.86
CA GLY A 564 9.95 18.75 -7.00
C GLY A 564 9.61 17.47 -7.76
N ARG A 565 9.69 17.48 -9.10
CA ARG A 565 9.39 16.32 -9.95
C ARG A 565 10.59 15.39 -10.04
N LYS A 566 10.34 14.09 -10.13
CA LYS A 566 11.41 13.09 -10.27
C LYS A 566 12.07 13.21 -11.64
N ILE A 567 13.40 13.14 -11.67
CA ILE A 567 14.19 13.19 -12.90
C ILE A 567 15.11 11.98 -13.01
N THR A 568 15.36 11.55 -14.25
CA THR A 568 16.32 10.48 -14.58
C THR A 568 17.58 11.01 -15.26
N THR A 569 17.53 12.23 -15.78
CA THR A 569 18.65 12.92 -16.43
C THR A 569 19.60 13.52 -15.40
N ASP A 570 20.90 13.47 -15.67
CA ASP A 570 21.91 14.13 -14.84
C ASP A 570 21.89 15.65 -15.07
N LEU A 571 21.13 16.36 -14.24
CA LEU A 571 21.20 17.83 -14.14
C LEU A 571 22.39 18.24 -13.27
N GLU A 572 22.95 19.42 -13.56
CA GLU A 572 24.05 20.00 -12.76
C GLU A 572 23.61 20.28 -11.31
N GLN A 573 22.37 20.71 -11.12
CA GLN A 573 21.77 21.00 -9.82
C GLN A 573 20.45 20.24 -9.66
N TYR A 574 20.27 19.56 -8.53
CA TYR A 574 19.07 18.79 -8.23
C TYR A 574 18.89 18.62 -6.72
N CYS A 575 17.67 18.31 -6.30
CA CYS A 575 17.33 17.90 -4.94
C CYS A 575 17.51 16.38 -4.79
N LEU A 576 18.10 15.95 -3.67
CA LEU A 576 18.25 14.56 -3.27
C LEU A 576 17.90 14.45 -1.78
N GLY A 577 16.70 13.95 -1.47
CA GLY A 577 16.15 14.02 -0.12
C GLY A 577 16.13 15.47 0.39
N SER A 578 16.50 15.66 1.66
CA SER A 578 16.55 17.00 2.28
C SER A 578 17.80 17.84 1.93
N ASN A 579 18.43 17.62 0.77
CA ASN A 579 19.63 18.34 0.33
C ASN A 579 19.55 18.82 -1.13
N ILE A 580 20.22 19.93 -1.44
CA ILE A 580 20.45 20.40 -2.81
C ILE A 580 21.90 20.10 -3.21
N ILE A 581 22.06 19.30 -4.26
CA ILE A 581 23.37 19.01 -4.85
C ILE A 581 23.79 20.18 -5.73
N ASN A 582 25.05 20.62 -5.58
CA ASN A 582 25.60 21.81 -6.26
C ASN A 582 24.79 23.10 -6.00
N ALA A 583 24.39 23.32 -4.74
CA ALA A 583 23.71 24.54 -4.33
C ALA A 583 24.57 25.80 -4.56
N ASN A 584 23.93 26.92 -4.91
CA ASN A 584 24.62 28.21 -5.04
C ASN A 584 24.83 28.86 -3.66
N ALA A 585 25.96 28.58 -3.04
CA ALA A 585 26.32 29.08 -1.71
C ALA A 585 26.28 30.61 -1.57
N GLN A 586 26.49 31.38 -2.65
CA GLN A 586 26.41 32.85 -2.59
C GLN A 586 25.00 33.35 -2.24
N ARG A 587 23.96 32.61 -2.63
CA ARG A 587 22.57 32.97 -2.31
C ARG A 587 22.19 32.68 -0.86
N GLU A 588 23.04 31.98 -0.11
CA GLU A 588 22.83 31.67 1.30
C GLU A 588 23.49 32.68 2.25
N VAL A 589 24.51 33.41 1.78
CA VAL A 589 25.28 34.40 2.55
C VAL A 589 24.39 35.42 3.28
N PRO A 590 23.33 35.99 2.67
CA PRO A 590 22.46 36.95 3.37
C PRO A 590 21.78 36.38 4.62
N TYR A 591 21.63 35.05 4.70
CA TYR A 591 20.93 34.38 5.79
C TYR A 591 21.88 33.85 6.88
N THR A 592 23.18 33.72 6.61
CA THR A 592 24.14 33.05 7.50
C THR A 592 24.10 33.59 8.93
N HIS A 593 23.90 34.90 9.12
CA HIS A 593 23.83 35.52 10.44
C HIS A 593 22.63 35.05 11.30
N LEU A 594 21.55 34.58 10.67
CA LEU A 594 20.36 34.06 11.36
C LEU A 594 20.58 32.65 11.93
N PHE A 595 21.38 31.84 11.25
CA PHE A 595 21.65 30.43 11.61
C PHE A 595 22.95 30.28 12.42
N ARG A 596 23.88 31.23 12.25
CA ARG A 596 25.21 31.23 12.88
C ARG A 596 25.43 32.51 13.66
N SER A 597 24.61 32.73 14.69
CA SER A 597 24.70 33.90 15.56
C SER A 597 26.09 34.03 16.19
N ARG A 598 26.61 35.26 16.27
CA ARG A 598 27.87 35.54 16.97
C ARG A 598 27.66 35.96 18.43
N ASN A 599 26.42 35.94 18.91
CA ASN A 599 26.13 36.19 20.31
C ASN A 599 26.46 34.93 21.12
N THR A 600 27.15 35.11 22.24
CA THR A 600 27.58 34.03 23.11
C THR A 600 26.42 33.52 23.96
N ASP A 601 26.45 32.22 24.26
CA ASP A 601 25.53 31.58 25.20
C ASP A 601 26.35 30.95 26.32
N THR A 602 26.13 31.41 27.54
CA THR A 602 26.94 31.05 28.72
C THR A 602 26.15 30.26 29.76
N VAL A 603 25.05 29.60 29.38
CA VAL A 603 24.33 28.71 30.30
C VAL A 603 25.25 27.59 30.77
N THR A 604 25.37 27.42 32.10
CA THR A 604 26.36 26.54 32.75
C THR A 604 25.82 25.18 33.21
N GLN A 605 24.51 24.95 33.14
CA GLN A 605 23.89 23.68 33.55
C GLN A 605 23.27 22.97 32.35
N ILE A 606 23.89 21.85 31.95
CA ILE A 606 23.33 20.93 30.96
C ILE A 606 22.41 19.95 31.70
N THR A 607 21.18 19.83 31.23
CA THR A 607 20.18 18.90 31.76
C THR A 607 20.06 17.69 30.84
N THR A 608 19.82 16.51 31.41
CA THR A 608 19.51 15.32 30.61
C THR A 608 18.08 15.41 30.10
N ALA A 609 17.90 15.33 28.79
CA ALA A 609 16.57 15.31 28.19
C ALA A 609 15.86 13.98 28.45
N THR A 610 14.53 14.00 28.54
CA THR A 610 13.70 12.80 28.64
C THR A 610 13.02 12.53 27.30
N PHE A 611 13.24 11.35 26.74
CA PHE A 611 12.59 10.89 25.52
C PHE A 611 11.44 9.95 25.84
N ASN A 612 10.28 10.17 25.23
CA ASN A 612 9.08 9.38 25.47
C ASN A 612 8.78 8.50 24.26
N SER A 613 8.38 7.26 24.51
CA SER A 613 8.01 6.29 23.48
C SER A 613 6.52 6.38 23.08
N HIS A 614 6.03 7.60 22.86
CA HIS A 614 4.66 7.81 22.36
C HIS A 614 4.54 7.34 20.89
N CYS A 615 3.31 7.17 20.40
CA CYS A 615 3.07 6.49 19.13
C CYS A 615 3.63 7.23 17.89
N GLY A 616 3.84 8.55 17.95
CA GLY A 616 4.50 9.29 16.87
C GLY A 616 6.00 8.98 16.74
N ASN A 617 6.72 8.87 17.87
CA ASN A 617 8.11 8.42 17.86
C ASN A 617 8.22 6.95 17.41
N LYS A 618 7.33 6.07 17.88
CA LYS A 618 7.30 4.66 17.45
C LYS A 618 6.97 4.48 15.97
N LEU A 619 6.07 5.30 15.42
CA LEU A 619 5.83 5.32 13.98
C LEU A 619 7.12 5.67 13.24
N CYS A 620 7.88 6.66 13.72
CA CYS A 620 9.18 6.99 13.14
C CYS A 620 10.19 5.83 13.22
N ASP A 621 10.24 5.10 14.34
CA ASP A 621 11.08 3.90 14.51
C ASP A 621 10.73 2.82 13.47
N PHE A 622 9.44 2.52 13.30
CA PHE A 622 8.96 1.58 12.27
C PHE A 622 9.33 2.03 10.85
N LEU A 623 9.17 3.32 10.55
CA LEU A 623 9.53 3.84 9.23
C LEU A 623 11.03 3.64 8.98
N SER A 624 11.90 3.95 9.95
CA SER A 624 13.35 3.76 9.87
C SER A 624 13.72 2.30 9.59
N LEU A 625 13.06 1.36 10.26
CA LEU A 625 13.23 -0.07 10.03
C LEU A 625 12.87 -0.48 8.59
N LYS A 626 11.80 0.09 8.02
CA LYS A 626 11.38 -0.21 6.66
C LYS A 626 12.24 0.46 5.60
N SER A 627 12.70 1.69 5.83
CA SER A 627 13.51 2.55 4.94
C SER A 627 12.86 2.91 3.59
N VAL A 628 12.22 1.97 2.91
CA VAL A 628 11.45 2.15 1.67
C VAL A 628 10.07 1.54 1.87
N LEU A 629 9.04 2.34 1.59
CA LEU A 629 7.65 1.94 1.77
C LEU A 629 6.78 2.37 0.59
N THR A 630 5.62 1.76 0.49
CA THR A 630 4.48 2.28 -0.27
C THR A 630 3.58 3.14 0.62
N THR A 631 2.77 4.00 0.00
CA THR A 631 1.74 4.79 0.70
C THR A 631 0.79 3.89 1.52
N GLU A 632 0.44 2.71 1.01
CA GLU A 632 -0.43 1.75 1.69
C GLU A 632 0.22 1.21 2.98
N GLU A 633 1.51 0.86 2.94
CA GLU A 633 2.25 0.41 4.13
C GLU A 633 2.34 1.53 5.18
N PHE A 634 2.56 2.77 4.78
CA PHE A 634 2.53 3.91 5.69
C PHE A 634 1.15 4.08 6.34
N PHE A 635 0.06 4.03 5.56
CA PHE A 635 -1.30 4.16 6.10
C PHE A 635 -1.68 3.04 7.05
N ARG A 636 -1.30 1.80 6.75
CA ARG A 636 -1.51 0.66 7.67
C ARG A 636 -0.77 0.85 8.99
N ALA A 637 0.49 1.29 8.95
CA ALA A 637 1.27 1.58 10.15
C ALA A 637 0.68 2.75 10.95
N PHE A 638 0.32 3.84 10.27
CA PHE A 638 -0.33 5.00 10.88
C PHE A 638 -1.61 4.59 11.60
N GLU A 639 -2.52 3.87 10.94
CA GLU A 639 -3.80 3.45 11.54
C GLU A 639 -3.57 2.47 12.71
N PHE A 640 -2.58 1.59 12.61
CA PHE A 640 -2.19 0.72 13.72
C PHE A 640 -1.80 1.52 14.96
N TYR A 641 -0.83 2.45 14.84
CA TYR A 641 -0.39 3.27 15.97
C TYR A 641 -1.49 4.23 16.45
N TYR A 642 -2.29 4.80 15.54
CA TYR A 642 -3.42 5.67 15.86
C TYR A 642 -4.44 4.93 16.72
N SER A 643 -4.74 3.68 16.36
CA SER A 643 -5.64 2.84 17.14
C SER A 643 -5.10 2.54 18.55
N LYS A 644 -3.78 2.51 18.76
CA LYS A 644 -3.19 2.28 20.09
C LYS A 644 -3.21 3.52 20.97
N GLU A 645 -3.09 4.71 20.38
CA GLU A 645 -3.06 5.97 21.13
C GLU A 645 -4.48 6.50 21.42
N PHE A 646 -5.42 6.39 20.47
CA PHE A 646 -6.73 7.03 20.55
C PHE A 646 -7.90 6.05 20.76
N LEU A 647 -7.71 5.03 21.60
CA LEU A 647 -8.67 3.95 21.91
C LEU A 647 -10.03 4.39 22.52
N GLU A 648 -10.30 5.70 22.68
CA GLU A 648 -11.48 6.19 23.37
C GLU A 648 -12.69 6.47 22.44
N LYS A 649 -13.86 6.08 22.98
CA LYS A 649 -15.21 6.00 22.38
C LYS A 649 -15.55 7.09 21.34
N PRO A 650 -16.02 6.71 20.14
CA PRO A 650 -16.24 7.61 18.99
C PRO A 650 -17.58 8.39 19.08
N VAL A 651 -17.90 9.01 20.21
CA VAL A 651 -19.20 9.70 20.36
C VAL A 651 -19.13 11.19 20.04
N SER A 652 -17.97 11.85 20.11
CA SER A 652 -17.90 13.32 19.98
C SER A 652 -16.92 13.89 18.97
N SER A 653 -16.00 13.09 18.41
CA SER A 653 -14.94 13.64 17.56
C SER A 653 -15.19 13.35 16.07
N ASN A 654 -15.77 14.32 15.36
CA ASN A 654 -16.13 14.23 13.95
C ASN A 654 -14.92 14.35 12.99
N PHE A 655 -13.77 13.78 13.36
CA PHE A 655 -12.54 13.82 12.55
C PHE A 655 -12.62 12.83 11.38
N ASN A 656 -11.97 13.18 10.28
CA ASN A 656 -11.88 12.34 9.09
C ASN A 656 -10.50 11.66 9.05
N LEU A 657 -10.47 10.36 9.34
CA LEU A 657 -9.21 9.60 9.44
C LEU A 657 -8.46 9.50 8.11
N THR A 658 -9.19 9.42 6.98
CA THR A 658 -8.59 9.47 5.62
C THR A 658 -7.79 10.76 5.42
N LYS A 659 -8.36 11.90 5.82
CA LYS A 659 -7.68 13.19 5.73
C LYS A 659 -6.48 13.27 6.68
N LEU A 660 -6.59 12.72 7.88
CA LEU A 660 -5.52 12.74 8.89
C LEU A 660 -4.28 11.95 8.43
N LYS A 661 -4.45 10.72 7.94
CA LYS A 661 -3.31 9.89 7.51
C LYS A 661 -2.55 10.49 6.31
N ARG A 662 -3.28 11.11 5.37
CA ARG A 662 -2.67 11.87 4.26
C ARG A 662 -1.92 13.11 4.72
N ALA A 663 -2.52 13.87 5.64
CA ALA A 663 -1.86 15.04 6.21
C ALA A 663 -0.59 14.64 6.98
N SER A 664 -0.64 13.54 7.73
CA SER A 664 0.52 12.98 8.43
C SER A 664 1.65 12.66 7.45
N LEU A 665 1.39 11.89 6.39
CA LEU A 665 2.40 11.56 5.37
C LEU A 665 3.06 12.81 4.77
N ASN A 666 2.26 13.80 4.37
CA ASN A 666 2.78 15.06 3.83
C ASN A 666 3.64 15.81 4.85
N PHE A 667 3.26 15.82 6.13
CA PHE A 667 4.07 16.47 7.14
C PHE A 667 5.36 15.73 7.44
N TYR A 668 5.38 14.40 7.41
CA TYR A 668 6.62 13.61 7.49
C TYR A 668 7.59 13.92 6.34
N ASP A 669 7.07 14.16 5.12
CA ASP A 669 7.84 14.65 3.97
C ASP A 669 8.39 16.06 4.27
N PHE A 670 7.53 17.00 4.66
CA PHE A 670 7.93 18.41 4.84
C PHE A 670 8.84 18.67 6.05
N ILE A 671 8.81 17.85 7.11
CA ILE A 671 9.79 17.94 8.21
C ILE A 671 11.14 17.26 7.88
N GLY A 672 11.27 16.67 6.69
CA GLY A 672 12.52 16.07 6.20
C GLY A 672 12.82 14.67 6.74
N ILE A 673 11.84 13.92 7.26
CA ILE A 673 12.06 12.53 7.70
C ILE A 673 12.10 11.58 6.50
N LEU A 674 11.23 11.81 5.51
CA LEU A 674 11.11 10.99 4.31
C LEU A 674 11.00 11.85 3.05
N ASP A 675 11.18 11.23 1.90
CA ASP A 675 10.86 11.74 0.57
C ASP A 675 9.63 10.96 0.06
N TYR A 676 8.52 11.67 -0.17
CA TYR A 676 7.29 11.10 -0.75
C TYR A 676 7.16 11.42 -2.24
N ASP A 677 6.99 10.40 -3.08
CA ASP A 677 6.69 10.57 -4.50
C ASP A 677 5.17 10.43 -4.77
N TYR A 678 4.50 11.53 -5.09
CA TYR A 678 3.07 11.57 -5.36
C TYR A 678 2.66 10.78 -6.61
N GLU A 679 3.55 10.68 -7.60
CA GLU A 679 3.26 9.97 -8.87
C GLU A 679 3.37 8.45 -8.68
N THR A 680 4.51 8.00 -8.16
CA THR A 680 4.76 6.55 -7.97
C THR A 680 4.20 6.00 -6.66
N LYS A 681 3.73 6.87 -5.76
CA LYS A 681 3.22 6.53 -4.41
C LYS A 681 4.27 5.83 -3.53
N SER A 682 5.54 5.99 -3.89
CA SER A 682 6.68 5.44 -3.18
C SER A 682 7.18 6.42 -2.11
N ILE A 683 7.71 5.87 -1.03
CA ILE A 683 8.25 6.59 0.12
C ILE A 683 9.67 6.06 0.33
N VAL A 684 10.64 6.96 0.42
CA VAL A 684 12.02 6.63 0.76
C VAL A 684 12.45 7.51 1.92
N LEU A 685 13.00 6.93 2.98
CA LEU A 685 13.46 7.71 4.12
C LEU A 685 14.78 8.43 3.82
N ASN A 686 14.90 9.65 4.36
CA ASN A 686 16.16 10.37 4.35
C ASN A 686 17.10 9.77 5.41
N PRO A 687 18.41 9.62 5.16
CA PRO A 687 19.37 9.28 6.20
C PRO A 687 19.40 10.33 7.33
N PRO A 688 19.75 9.96 8.58
CA PRO A 688 19.89 10.91 9.67
C PRO A 688 20.96 11.97 9.36
N GLN A 689 20.61 13.23 9.57
CA GLN A 689 21.54 14.35 9.42
C GLN A 689 21.16 15.53 10.33
N MET A 690 22.17 16.31 10.68
CA MET A 690 22.06 17.52 11.49
C MET A 690 22.16 18.75 10.59
N VAL A 691 21.17 19.65 10.69
CA VAL A 691 21.14 20.92 9.94
C VAL A 691 21.09 22.09 10.89
N PHE A 692 21.80 23.18 10.59
CA PHE A 692 21.70 24.40 11.39
C PHE A 692 20.30 25.00 11.28
N ILE A 693 19.76 25.48 12.39
CA ILE A 693 18.48 26.21 12.44
C ILE A 693 18.69 27.61 13.01
N PRO A 694 17.77 28.57 12.76
CA PRO A 694 17.90 29.92 13.27
C PRO A 694 18.02 29.95 14.80
N THR A 695 18.95 30.76 15.30
CA THR A 695 19.15 30.97 16.75
C THR A 695 19.69 32.37 17.02
N THR A 696 19.29 32.97 18.14
CA THR A 696 19.77 34.29 18.56
C THR A 696 21.11 34.23 19.27
N GLN A 697 21.51 33.07 19.82
CA GLN A 697 22.75 32.85 20.57
C GLN A 697 23.35 31.47 20.26
N GLY A 698 24.69 31.39 20.23
CA GLY A 698 25.44 30.15 20.01
C GLY A 698 25.17 29.48 18.66
N ARG A 699 25.13 28.15 18.66
CA ARG A 699 24.75 27.31 17.52
C ARG A 699 23.63 26.37 17.94
N LYS A 700 22.71 26.13 17.01
CA LYS A 700 21.62 25.18 17.20
C LYS A 700 21.46 24.36 15.93
N VAL A 701 21.37 23.04 16.10
CA VAL A 701 21.12 22.10 15.00
C VAL A 701 19.83 21.32 15.26
N LEU A 702 19.17 20.93 14.19
CA LEU A 702 18.00 20.07 14.16
C LEU A 702 18.40 18.71 13.57
N LEU A 703 17.98 17.63 14.22
CA LEU A 703 18.04 16.29 13.64
C LEU A 703 16.87 16.11 12.67
N ILE A 704 17.18 15.85 11.41
CA ILE A 704 16.22 15.46 10.37
C ILE A 704 16.60 14.08 9.80
N GLY A 705 15.70 13.50 9.00
CA GLY A 705 15.85 12.15 8.47
C GLY A 705 15.50 11.04 9.46
N ALA A 706 15.79 9.82 9.06
CA ALA A 706 15.48 8.60 9.79
C ALA A 706 16.07 8.63 11.20
N ARG A 707 15.29 8.17 12.15
CA ARG A 707 15.67 8.07 13.56
C ARG A 707 14.94 6.92 14.20
N ASP A 708 15.65 6.23 15.08
CA ASP A 708 15.12 5.19 15.93
C ASP A 708 15.41 5.54 17.40
N SER A 709 14.65 4.94 18.32
CA SER A 709 14.82 5.16 19.76
C SER A 709 16.28 4.97 20.22
N ALA A 710 16.99 3.96 19.69
CA ALA A 710 18.38 3.69 20.05
C ALA A 710 19.35 4.83 19.62
N LEU A 711 19.13 5.47 18.47
CA LEU A 711 19.90 6.65 18.04
C LEU A 711 19.63 7.84 18.95
N ILE A 712 18.37 8.08 19.34
CA ILE A 712 18.01 9.21 20.20
C ILE A 712 18.58 9.02 21.60
N GLU A 713 18.53 7.82 22.17
CA GLU A 713 19.15 7.49 23.45
C GLU A 713 20.67 7.76 23.42
N LYS A 714 21.37 7.30 22.36
CA LYS A 714 22.79 7.62 22.16
C LYS A 714 23.05 9.13 22.11
N ILE A 715 22.18 9.90 21.46
CA ILE A 715 22.29 11.37 21.42
C ILE A 715 22.18 11.96 22.83
N ILE A 716 21.19 11.54 23.60
CA ILE A 716 20.94 12.03 24.97
C ILE A 716 22.10 11.70 25.91
N GLU A 717 22.66 10.50 25.80
CA GLU A 717 23.76 10.02 26.63
C GLU A 717 25.10 10.69 26.30
N ASN A 718 25.38 10.92 25.01
CA ASN A 718 26.70 11.38 24.56
C ASN A 718 26.80 12.90 24.40
N ALA A 719 25.73 13.62 24.07
CA ALA A 719 25.78 15.07 23.84
C ALA A 719 26.33 15.88 25.06
N PRO A 720 25.95 15.59 26.32
CA PRO A 720 26.49 16.30 27.47
C PRO A 720 28.01 16.16 27.63
N LYS A 721 28.61 15.05 27.17
CA LYS A 721 30.07 14.82 27.21
C LYS A 721 30.83 15.82 26.33
N HIS A 722 30.14 16.42 25.35
CA HIS A 722 30.65 17.42 24.42
C HIS A 722 30.18 18.85 24.74
N ASN A 723 29.64 19.08 25.95
CA ASN A 723 29.07 20.36 26.35
C ASN A 723 27.90 20.83 25.47
N LEU A 724 27.03 19.89 25.07
CA LEU A 724 25.85 20.12 24.24
C LEU A 724 24.57 19.82 25.03
N GLN A 725 23.53 20.64 24.84
CA GLN A 725 22.19 20.37 25.39
C GLN A 725 21.30 19.79 24.30
N VAL A 726 20.69 18.64 24.62
CA VAL A 726 19.61 18.07 23.81
C VAL A 726 18.29 18.68 24.27
N GLU A 727 17.49 19.18 23.33
CA GLU A 727 16.16 19.70 23.58
C GLU A 727 15.17 18.85 22.78
N ILE A 728 14.18 18.27 23.48
CA ILE A 728 13.12 17.44 22.90
C ILE A 728 11.82 18.21 23.05
N THR A 729 11.24 18.60 21.91
CA THR A 729 10.03 19.42 21.88
C THR A 729 8.90 18.64 21.21
N LYS A 730 7.78 18.48 21.91
CA LYS A 730 6.57 17.89 21.32
C LYS A 730 6.02 18.78 20.21
N GLN A 731 5.42 18.16 19.21
CA GLN A 731 4.61 18.85 18.23
C GLN A 731 3.41 19.55 18.91
N PHE A 732 2.85 20.59 18.29
CA PHE A 732 1.68 21.29 18.83
C PHE A 732 0.52 20.32 19.09
N SER A 733 -0.27 20.58 20.14
CA SER A 733 -1.42 19.73 20.50
C SER A 733 -2.47 19.63 19.39
N SER A 734 -2.56 20.65 18.53
CA SER A 734 -3.39 20.64 17.32
C SER A 734 -2.99 19.54 16.31
N ASN A 735 -1.76 19.05 16.39
CA ASN A 735 -1.17 18.03 15.53
C ASN A 735 -1.04 16.66 16.19
N GLU A 736 -1.51 16.46 17.42
CA GLU A 736 -1.37 15.21 18.18
C GLU A 736 -1.88 13.99 17.38
N ARG A 737 -3.02 14.14 16.69
CA ARG A 737 -3.64 13.09 15.86
C ARG A 737 -2.89 12.77 14.57
N LEU A 738 -1.84 13.51 14.23
CA LEU A 738 -1.02 13.26 13.05
C LEU A 738 0.14 12.30 13.34
N LEU A 739 0.30 11.84 14.59
CA LEU A 739 1.38 10.93 15.00
C LEU A 739 2.76 11.42 14.56
N LEU A 740 2.99 12.73 14.59
CA LEU A 740 4.27 13.28 14.20
C LEU A 740 5.29 13.07 15.32
N PRO A 741 6.56 12.81 14.97
CA PRO A 741 7.60 12.54 15.95
C PRO A 741 8.13 13.84 16.60
N ASP A 742 8.67 13.72 17.80
CA ASP A 742 9.18 14.86 18.58
C ASP A 742 10.33 15.58 17.87
N VAL A 743 10.43 16.90 18.03
CA VAL A 743 11.53 17.68 17.48
C VAL A 743 12.76 17.52 18.37
N ILE A 744 13.88 17.08 17.78
CA ILE A 744 15.15 16.88 18.48
C ILE A 744 16.12 17.95 18.00
N THR A 745 16.47 18.88 18.89
CA THR A 745 17.49 19.90 18.60
C THR A 745 18.65 19.80 19.57
N ILE A 746 19.81 20.21 19.11
CA ILE A 746 21.04 20.20 19.91
C ILE A 746 21.60 21.61 19.91
N LYS A 747 21.72 22.15 21.12
CA LYS A 747 22.22 23.49 21.36
C LYS A 747 23.65 23.41 21.86
N ALA A 748 24.53 24.18 21.23
CA ALA A 748 25.92 24.31 21.64
C ALA A 748 26.10 25.61 22.43
N PHE A 749 26.65 25.50 23.64
CA PHE A 749 27.02 26.64 24.49
C PHE A 749 28.49 26.83 24.40
N GLN A 750 28.97 28.01 24.01
CA GLN A 750 30.39 28.36 24.06
C GLN A 750 30.76 29.74 23.44
N GLN A 751 32.05 30.06 23.48
CA GLN A 751 32.67 31.36 23.20
C GLN A 751 33.34 31.39 21.80
N PRO A 752 33.80 32.54 21.27
CA PRO A 752 34.36 32.61 19.91
C PRO A 752 35.52 31.64 19.60
N LEU A 753 36.29 31.18 20.60
CA LEU A 753 37.49 30.34 20.45
C LEU A 753 37.22 28.92 19.88
N ASP A 754 36.04 28.39 20.15
CA ASP A 754 35.58 27.07 19.65
C ASP A 754 34.61 27.20 18.46
N ASN A 755 34.56 28.40 17.85
CA ASN A 755 33.60 28.76 16.82
C ASN A 755 32.14 28.65 17.31
N TYR A 756 31.87 29.15 18.52
CA TYR A 756 30.53 29.22 19.11
C TYR A 756 29.89 27.84 19.31
N GLY A 757 30.71 26.84 19.64
CA GLY A 757 30.30 25.45 19.89
C GLY A 757 30.23 24.55 18.64
N GLU A 758 30.50 25.08 17.44
CA GLU A 758 30.46 24.29 16.21
C GLU A 758 31.50 23.16 16.16
N LYS A 759 32.68 23.35 16.77
CA LYS A 759 33.69 22.28 16.84
C LYS A 759 33.18 21.07 17.63
N ASN A 760 32.44 21.27 18.71
CA ASN A 760 31.92 20.18 19.52
C ASN A 760 30.80 19.43 18.80
N LEU A 761 29.94 20.17 18.07
CA LEU A 761 28.93 19.56 17.22
C LEU A 761 29.56 18.62 16.18
N LYS A 762 30.68 19.01 15.56
CA LYS A 762 31.40 18.15 14.60
C LYS A 762 31.90 16.86 15.24
N VAL A 763 32.64 16.97 16.35
CA VAL A 763 33.18 15.81 17.07
C VAL A 763 32.06 14.86 17.51
N PHE A 764 30.96 15.41 18.04
CA PHE A 764 29.80 14.64 18.47
C PHE A 764 29.09 13.92 17.32
N VAL A 765 28.90 14.60 16.18
CA VAL A 765 28.22 14.03 15.02
C VAL A 765 29.08 12.95 14.34
N ASP A 766 30.40 13.12 14.31
CA ASP A 766 31.35 12.10 13.84
C ASP A 766 31.31 10.83 14.73
N GLU A 767 31.21 10.98 16.05
CA GLU A 767 31.06 9.86 17.00
C GLU A 767 29.79 9.03 16.72
N LEU A 768 28.70 9.70 16.34
CA LEU A 768 27.41 9.07 16.04
C LEU A 768 27.33 8.49 14.62
N GLN A 769 28.31 8.74 13.75
CA GLN A 769 28.26 8.43 12.31
C GLN A 769 27.03 9.05 11.62
N VAL A 770 26.65 10.26 12.06
CA VAL A 770 25.59 11.06 11.44
C VAL A 770 26.24 12.16 10.60
N LYS A 771 25.54 12.70 9.59
CA LYS A 771 26.08 13.79 8.75
C LYS A 771 25.77 15.15 9.37
N LEU A 772 26.73 16.06 9.47
CA LEU A 772 26.49 17.49 9.73
C LEU A 772 26.54 18.26 8.41
N ILE A 773 25.51 19.03 8.09
CA ILE A 773 25.51 19.90 6.90
C ILE A 773 26.24 21.20 7.22
N GLU A 774 27.54 21.23 6.93
CA GLU A 774 28.43 22.33 7.33
C GLU A 774 28.42 23.52 6.39
N ASN A 775 28.37 23.31 5.08
CA ASN A 775 28.65 24.36 4.09
C ASN A 775 27.41 24.84 3.33
N SER A 776 26.23 24.40 3.75
CA SER A 776 24.95 24.82 3.20
C SER A 776 23.91 24.96 4.32
N LEU A 777 22.88 25.76 4.05
CA LEU A 777 21.67 25.90 4.83
C LEU A 777 20.53 25.29 4.01
N PRO A 778 20.19 23.99 4.18
CA PRO A 778 19.20 23.31 3.34
C PRO A 778 17.88 24.09 3.22
N GLN A 779 17.43 24.74 4.29
CA GLN A 779 16.24 25.58 4.31
C GLN A 779 16.30 26.69 3.24
N VAL A 780 17.44 27.38 3.15
CA VAL A 780 17.67 28.47 2.20
C VAL A 780 18.02 27.93 0.81
N ALA A 781 18.74 26.81 0.74
CA ALA A 781 19.04 26.13 -0.51
C ALA A 781 17.75 25.71 -1.23
N PHE A 782 16.80 25.10 -0.51
CA PHE A 782 15.48 24.76 -1.04
C PHE A 782 14.71 25.98 -1.52
N LEU A 783 14.65 27.03 -0.71
CA LEU A 783 14.03 28.30 -1.10
C LEU A 783 14.62 28.84 -2.40
N ASN A 784 15.94 28.76 -2.57
CA ASN A 784 16.64 29.32 -3.71
C ASN A 784 16.56 28.45 -4.97
N PHE A 785 16.58 27.13 -4.79
CA PHE A 785 16.50 26.12 -5.84
C PHE A 785 15.08 25.97 -6.39
N SER A 786 14.06 26.05 -5.54
CA SER A 786 12.67 25.97 -5.98
C SER A 786 12.37 27.02 -7.03
N ALA A 787 11.61 26.66 -8.06
CA ALA A 787 11.21 27.58 -9.10
C ALA A 787 10.37 28.75 -8.57
N ASN A 788 10.12 29.75 -9.40
CA ASN A 788 9.07 30.74 -9.13
C ASN A 788 7.86 30.54 -10.05
N ILE A 789 6.74 31.19 -9.69
CA ILE A 789 5.46 31.05 -10.38
C ILE A 789 5.53 31.41 -11.87
N THR A 790 6.39 32.37 -12.25
CA THR A 790 6.57 32.77 -13.65
C THR A 790 7.35 31.72 -14.43
N GLU A 791 8.41 31.16 -13.84
CA GLU A 791 9.14 30.01 -14.42
C GLU A 791 8.21 28.81 -14.61
N TYR A 792 7.34 28.55 -13.63
CA TYR A 792 6.35 27.48 -13.73
C TYR A 792 5.36 27.70 -14.87
N GLU A 793 4.78 28.91 -15.00
CA GLU A 793 3.87 29.23 -16.11
C GLU A 793 4.54 29.06 -17.49
N ASN A 794 5.83 29.39 -17.61
CA ASN A 794 6.56 29.34 -18.89
C ASN A 794 6.80 27.91 -19.41
N ILE A 795 6.79 26.89 -18.53
CA ILE A 795 6.99 25.50 -18.94
C ILE A 795 5.69 24.76 -19.26
N LEU A 796 4.53 25.37 -19.00
CA LEU A 796 3.24 24.75 -19.28
C LEU A 796 3.03 24.58 -20.79
N GLN A 797 2.79 23.34 -21.21
CA GLN A 797 2.45 23.00 -22.58
C GLN A 797 0.96 22.68 -22.69
N PRO A 798 0.27 23.19 -23.72
CA PRO A 798 -1.12 22.83 -23.93
C PRO A 798 -1.24 21.35 -24.29
N THR A 799 -2.31 20.72 -23.86
CA THR A 799 -2.66 19.34 -24.22
C THR A 799 -3.90 19.33 -25.10
N ASP A 800 -3.99 18.33 -25.98
CA ASP A 800 -5.16 18.08 -26.84
C ASP A 800 -6.27 17.30 -26.11
N GLU A 801 -6.14 17.14 -24.79
CA GLU A 801 -7.08 16.38 -23.98
C GLU A 801 -8.39 17.13 -23.74
N ASN A 802 -9.50 16.41 -23.87
CA ASN A 802 -10.83 16.93 -23.56
C ASN A 802 -11.12 16.93 -22.04
N ASP A 803 -12.22 17.58 -21.66
CA ASP A 803 -12.83 17.41 -20.34
C ASP A 803 -13.10 15.93 -20.09
N TYR A 804 -12.80 15.50 -18.87
CA TYR A 804 -12.93 14.11 -18.49
C TYR A 804 -14.33 13.67 -18.17
N ASP A 805 -15.26 14.58 -17.88
CA ASP A 805 -16.70 14.34 -17.64
C ASP A 805 -17.10 13.61 -16.34
N TRP A 806 -16.15 13.28 -15.45
CA TRP A 806 -16.41 12.55 -14.20
C TRP A 806 -15.68 13.14 -12.99
N ALA A 807 -16.30 13.02 -11.79
CA ALA A 807 -15.77 13.43 -10.48
C ALA A 807 -14.96 14.74 -10.48
N ARG A 808 -15.50 15.76 -11.17
CA ARG A 808 -14.84 17.04 -11.39
C ARG A 808 -15.03 17.96 -10.20
N PHE A 809 -13.95 18.56 -9.75
CA PHE A 809 -13.94 19.66 -8.79
C PHE A 809 -13.39 20.93 -9.44
N THR A 810 -13.90 22.08 -9.03
CA THR A 810 -13.44 23.39 -9.48
C THR A 810 -12.92 24.18 -8.29
N PHE A 811 -11.72 24.76 -8.44
CA PHE A 811 -11.11 25.59 -7.41
C PHE A 811 -11.82 26.95 -7.30
N ASN A 812 -12.22 27.31 -6.09
CA ASN A 812 -12.83 28.60 -5.79
C ASN A 812 -11.81 29.50 -5.05
N THR A 813 -11.51 30.66 -5.61
CA THR A 813 -10.49 31.57 -5.06
C THR A 813 -10.97 32.41 -3.87
N GLU A 814 -12.26 32.44 -3.56
CA GLU A 814 -12.78 33.08 -2.33
C GLU A 814 -12.67 32.16 -1.12
N THR A 815 -13.05 30.90 -1.32
CA THR A 815 -13.05 29.89 -0.24
C THR A 815 -11.72 29.14 -0.15
N LEU A 816 -10.87 29.25 -1.19
CA LEU A 816 -9.60 28.54 -1.36
C LEU A 816 -9.76 27.01 -1.44
N LYS A 817 -10.95 26.52 -1.78
CA LYS A 817 -11.29 25.10 -1.80
C LYS A 817 -11.69 24.63 -3.19
N PHE A 818 -11.43 23.36 -3.44
CA PHE A 818 -12.06 22.63 -4.54
C PHE A 818 -13.49 22.26 -4.14
N GLY A 819 -14.46 22.70 -4.94
CA GLY A 819 -15.88 22.35 -4.77
C GLY A 819 -16.35 21.43 -5.89
N LYS A 820 -17.32 20.56 -5.60
CA LYS A 820 -17.93 19.65 -6.60
C LYS A 820 -18.50 20.45 -7.76
N SER A 821 -18.21 20.01 -8.98
CA SER A 821 -18.67 20.63 -10.22
C SER A 821 -19.50 19.61 -11.00
N GLU A 822 -20.80 19.56 -10.71
CA GLU A 822 -21.74 18.60 -11.31
C GLU A 822 -22.35 19.07 -12.63
N ASN A 823 -22.12 20.32 -13.02
CA ASN A 823 -22.61 20.86 -14.29
C ASN A 823 -21.92 20.18 -15.48
N ALA A 824 -22.63 19.99 -16.60
CA ALA A 824 -22.01 19.46 -17.81
C ALA A 824 -20.89 20.37 -18.37
N THR A 825 -20.96 21.68 -18.09
CA THR A 825 -20.03 22.70 -18.61
C THR A 825 -19.39 23.51 -17.48
N PHE A 826 -18.24 24.11 -17.77
CA PHE A 826 -17.52 25.03 -16.89
C PHE A 826 -16.86 26.15 -17.72
N ASP A 827 -16.34 27.18 -17.05
CA ASP A 827 -15.69 28.30 -17.71
C ASP A 827 -14.29 27.93 -18.22
N LYS A 828 -14.15 27.83 -19.55
CA LYS A 828 -12.88 27.53 -20.22
C LYS A 828 -11.98 28.76 -20.42
N SER A 829 -12.43 29.96 -20.04
CA SER A 829 -11.60 31.16 -20.07
C SER A 829 -10.52 31.13 -18.99
N PHE A 830 -10.89 30.74 -17.76
CA PHE A 830 -9.98 30.39 -16.69
C PHE A 830 -10.65 29.45 -15.66
N SER A 831 -10.16 28.22 -15.53
CA SER A 831 -10.61 27.30 -14.46
C SER A 831 -9.49 26.35 -14.05
N LEU A 832 -9.24 26.25 -12.75
CA LEU A 832 -8.42 25.18 -12.18
C LEU A 832 -9.33 24.04 -11.73
N LEU A 833 -9.08 22.87 -12.29
CA LEU A 833 -9.91 21.67 -12.12
C LEU A 833 -9.10 20.54 -11.50
N GLU A 834 -9.79 19.70 -10.73
CA GLU A 834 -9.28 18.44 -10.20
C GLU A 834 -10.25 17.33 -10.60
N TYR A 835 -9.72 16.22 -11.10
CA TYR A 835 -10.46 15.00 -11.42
C TYR A 835 -9.93 13.89 -10.53
N LYS A 836 -10.84 13.20 -9.83
CA LYS A 836 -10.47 12.19 -8.84
C LYS A 836 -10.82 10.78 -9.32
N LEU A 837 -9.82 10.06 -9.86
CA LEU A 837 -10.02 8.70 -10.36
C LEU A 837 -10.30 7.75 -9.17
N ASN A 838 -9.45 7.86 -8.15
CA ASN A 838 -9.67 7.23 -6.85
C ASN A 838 -8.96 8.03 -5.75
N GLU A 839 -8.93 7.50 -4.54
CA GLU A 839 -8.34 8.16 -3.38
C GLU A 839 -6.84 8.48 -3.52
N TYR A 840 -6.15 7.87 -4.47
CA TYR A 840 -4.72 8.01 -4.64
C TYR A 840 -4.33 8.60 -5.99
N THR A 841 -5.27 8.77 -6.91
CA THR A 841 -4.98 9.20 -8.28
C THR A 841 -5.85 10.39 -8.62
N TYR A 842 -5.19 11.54 -8.73
CA TYR A 842 -5.79 12.82 -9.06
C TYR A 842 -5.15 13.33 -10.33
N GLU A 843 -5.97 13.98 -11.15
CA GLU A 843 -5.49 14.74 -12.30
C GLU A 843 -5.91 16.18 -12.17
N HIS A 844 -4.95 17.08 -12.36
CA HIS A 844 -5.14 18.50 -12.18
C HIS A 844 -4.95 19.19 -13.52
N LYS A 845 -5.98 19.94 -13.91
CA LYS A 845 -6.00 20.64 -15.21
C LYS A 845 -6.25 22.11 -15.01
N LEU A 846 -5.49 22.94 -15.71
CA LEU A 846 -5.76 24.36 -15.85
C LEU A 846 -6.34 24.61 -17.24
N TRP A 847 -7.54 25.19 -17.30
CA TRP A 847 -8.08 25.78 -18.51
C TRP A 847 -7.77 27.26 -18.51
N LYS A 848 -7.18 27.74 -19.60
CA LYS A 848 -6.85 29.16 -19.82
C LYS A 848 -6.96 29.46 -21.30
N ASP A 849 -7.71 30.51 -21.66
CA ASP A 849 -7.89 30.95 -23.05
C ASP A 849 -8.38 29.80 -23.97
N SER A 850 -9.31 28.97 -23.47
CA SER A 850 -9.85 27.77 -24.14
C SER A 850 -8.83 26.66 -24.43
N LYS A 851 -7.62 26.73 -23.87
CA LYS A 851 -6.61 25.67 -23.92
C LYS A 851 -6.53 24.94 -22.59
N CYS A 852 -6.27 23.63 -22.65
CA CYS A 852 -6.07 22.79 -21.48
C CYS A 852 -4.58 22.61 -21.22
N TYR A 853 -4.19 22.62 -19.95
CA TYR A 853 -2.82 22.40 -19.49
C TYR A 853 -2.83 21.40 -18.34
N GLN A 854 -1.93 20.42 -18.36
CA GLN A 854 -1.65 19.57 -17.20
C GLN A 854 -0.82 20.37 -16.19
N ILE A 855 -1.20 20.34 -14.92
CA ILE A 855 -0.63 21.22 -13.90
C ILE A 855 -0.42 20.50 -12.56
N ASP A 856 0.57 20.91 -11.78
CA ASP A 856 0.69 20.53 -10.37
C ASP A 856 -0.38 21.26 -9.55
N MET A 857 -1.05 20.54 -8.65
CA MET A 857 -2.14 21.09 -7.84
C MET A 857 -1.73 22.32 -7.03
N ASN A 858 -0.57 22.27 -6.35
CA ASN A 858 -0.16 23.33 -5.44
C ASN A 858 0.26 24.57 -6.23
N TRP A 859 1.06 24.41 -7.29
CA TRP A 859 1.38 25.50 -8.21
C TRP A 859 0.14 26.10 -8.87
N GLY A 860 -0.81 25.26 -9.30
CA GLY A 860 -2.08 25.68 -9.90
C GLY A 860 -2.90 26.59 -9.00
N ARG A 861 -2.98 26.30 -7.69
CA ARG A 861 -3.68 27.16 -6.71
C ARG A 861 -3.10 28.57 -6.67
N PHE A 862 -1.76 28.70 -6.66
CA PHE A 862 -1.10 30.02 -6.66
C PHE A 862 -1.21 30.74 -8.01
N ILE A 863 -1.24 30.02 -9.14
CA ILE A 863 -1.54 30.60 -10.46
C ILE A 863 -2.96 31.18 -10.49
N ALA A 864 -3.94 30.47 -9.93
CA ALA A 864 -5.29 30.99 -9.79
C ALA A 864 -5.33 32.26 -8.93
N LEU A 865 -4.66 32.28 -7.77
CA LEU A 865 -4.58 33.48 -6.93
C LEU A 865 -3.91 34.66 -7.63
N LYS A 866 -2.82 34.43 -8.37
CA LYS A 866 -2.14 35.44 -9.18
C LYS A 866 -3.06 36.00 -10.27
N HIS A 867 -3.80 35.12 -10.99
CA HIS A 867 -4.75 35.53 -12.03
C HIS A 867 -5.85 36.45 -11.47
N PHE A 868 -6.42 36.10 -10.31
CA PHE A 868 -7.45 36.88 -9.64
C PHE A 868 -6.91 37.98 -8.71
N LYS A 869 -5.58 38.21 -8.68
CA LYS A 869 -4.89 39.22 -7.87
C LYS A 869 -5.25 39.18 -6.38
N LYS A 870 -5.16 38.00 -5.77
CA LYS A 870 -5.48 37.78 -4.35
C LYS A 870 -4.26 37.41 -3.54
N ASP A 871 -4.01 38.19 -2.49
CA ASP A 871 -3.04 37.88 -1.44
C ASP A 871 -3.76 37.31 -0.22
N VAL A 872 -3.31 36.16 0.28
CA VAL A 872 -4.00 35.44 1.37
C VAL A 872 -3.09 35.00 2.52
N ILE A 873 -1.79 35.29 2.42
CA ILE A 873 -0.80 34.96 3.42
C ILE A 873 -0.73 36.07 4.46
N LEU A 874 -0.77 35.71 5.75
CA LEU A 874 -0.62 36.68 6.84
C LEU A 874 0.77 36.55 7.45
N PHE A 875 1.35 37.69 7.84
CA PHE A 875 2.65 37.73 8.50
C PHE A 875 2.60 38.65 9.73
N ASP A 876 3.00 38.12 10.87
CA ASP A 876 3.25 38.89 12.08
C ASP A 876 4.74 39.20 12.16
N SER A 877 5.13 40.41 11.77
CA SER A 877 6.53 40.85 11.81
C SER A 877 7.07 41.03 13.22
N THR A 878 6.21 41.15 14.23
CA THR A 878 6.62 41.34 15.63
C THR A 878 6.96 40.02 16.30
N GLN A 879 6.21 38.97 15.98
CA GLN A 879 6.42 37.62 16.53
C GLN A 879 7.14 36.66 15.58
N ASN A 880 7.48 37.11 14.36
CA ASN A 880 8.04 36.27 13.29
C ASN A 880 7.17 35.03 13.01
N LYS A 881 5.84 35.25 12.87
CA LYS A 881 4.87 34.19 12.59
C LYS A 881 4.27 34.36 11.21
N VAL A 882 4.05 33.26 10.51
CA VAL A 882 3.39 33.23 9.20
C VAL A 882 2.13 32.40 9.30
N ALA A 883 1.00 32.92 8.83
CA ALA A 883 -0.24 32.17 8.70
C ALA A 883 -0.54 31.86 7.23
N ILE A 884 -0.66 30.57 6.90
CA ILE A 884 -1.03 30.08 5.57
C ILE A 884 -2.40 29.42 5.66
N PRO A 885 -3.39 29.76 4.81
CA PRO A 885 -4.68 29.09 4.82
C PRO A 885 -4.53 27.57 4.67
N ILE A 886 -5.27 26.77 5.45
CA ILE A 886 -5.11 25.31 5.48
C ILE A 886 -5.38 24.65 4.12
N ASP A 887 -6.29 25.24 3.33
CA ASP A 887 -6.69 24.75 2.01
C ASP A 887 -5.71 25.20 0.89
N LEU A 888 -4.62 25.90 1.26
CA LEU A 888 -3.59 26.40 0.36
C LEU A 888 -2.19 25.88 0.74
N PRO A 889 -1.95 24.55 0.64
CA PRO A 889 -0.63 23.99 0.90
C PRO A 889 0.43 24.55 -0.07
N LEU A 890 1.64 24.76 0.45
CA LEU A 890 2.78 25.22 -0.33
C LEU A 890 3.26 24.12 -1.31
N PRO A 891 3.86 24.49 -2.46
CA PRO A 891 4.63 23.55 -3.25
C PRO A 891 5.71 22.89 -2.40
N ARG A 892 5.96 21.61 -2.65
CA ARG A 892 6.73 20.71 -1.79
C ARG A 892 8.04 21.31 -1.26
N LEU A 893 8.93 21.75 -2.17
CA LEU A 893 10.26 22.26 -1.77
C LEU A 893 10.16 23.51 -0.88
N LEU A 894 9.13 24.35 -1.08
CA LEU A 894 8.89 25.52 -0.24
C LEU A 894 8.28 25.13 1.12
N ALA A 895 7.46 24.08 1.16
CA ALA A 895 6.94 23.51 2.40
C ALA A 895 8.08 22.93 3.27
N GLU A 896 8.98 22.17 2.66
CA GLU A 896 10.15 21.62 3.34
C GLU A 896 11.11 22.72 3.81
N SER A 897 11.34 23.72 2.96
CA SER A 897 12.15 24.90 3.26
C SER A 897 11.69 25.63 4.53
N ILE A 898 10.40 25.93 4.67
CA ILE A 898 9.87 26.66 5.83
C ILE A 898 9.79 25.80 7.09
N MET A 899 9.46 24.50 6.98
CA MET A 899 9.31 23.61 8.14
C MET A 899 10.66 23.19 8.73
N SER A 900 11.69 23.07 7.89
CA SER A 900 13.06 22.77 8.33
C SER A 900 13.73 23.91 9.13
N LEU A 901 13.07 25.08 9.27
CA LEU A 901 13.55 26.16 10.15
C LEU A 901 13.39 25.81 11.64
N SER A 902 12.49 24.90 12.01
CA SER A 902 12.26 24.51 13.41
C SER A 902 12.08 23.01 13.60
N GLY A 903 11.68 22.27 12.56
CA GLY A 903 11.24 20.87 12.66
C GLY A 903 9.81 20.71 13.18
N LEU A 904 9.15 21.81 13.57
CA LEU A 904 7.76 21.80 14.02
C LEU A 904 6.81 21.85 12.82
N ALA A 905 5.82 20.96 12.81
CA ALA A 905 4.65 21.14 11.97
C ALA A 905 3.88 22.39 12.43
N PRO A 906 3.24 23.15 11.52
CA PRO A 906 2.56 24.38 11.88
C PRO A 906 1.38 24.12 12.82
N ASP A 907 1.13 25.06 13.75
CA ASP A 907 -0.05 25.04 14.61
C ASP A 907 -1.32 25.33 13.80
N PHE A 908 -2.48 24.92 14.30
CA PHE A 908 -3.78 25.20 13.70
C PHE A 908 -4.49 26.31 14.46
N ARG A 909 -4.89 27.37 13.76
CA ARG A 909 -5.72 28.44 14.35
C ARG A 909 -6.84 28.88 13.43
N VAL A 910 -7.95 29.33 14.03
CA VAL A 910 -9.04 29.99 13.32
C VAL A 910 -8.88 31.49 13.50
N ILE A 911 -8.73 32.20 12.38
CA ILE A 911 -8.59 33.67 12.33
C ILE A 911 -9.73 34.18 11.46
N GLU A 912 -10.62 35.01 12.03
CA GLU A 912 -11.77 35.60 11.32
C GLU A 912 -12.63 34.57 10.58
N GLY A 913 -12.87 33.41 11.22
CA GLY A 913 -13.67 32.32 10.66
C GLY A 913 -12.95 31.48 9.60
N LYS A 914 -11.72 31.81 9.22
CA LYS A 914 -10.88 31.03 8.29
C LYS A 914 -9.83 30.21 9.05
N LYS A 915 -9.50 29.04 8.52
CA LYS A 915 -8.57 28.08 9.13
C LYS A 915 -7.15 28.30 8.58
N TYR A 916 -6.18 28.48 9.45
CA TYR A 916 -4.78 28.74 9.12
C TYR A 916 -3.84 27.75 9.78
N ARG A 917 -2.73 27.48 9.08
CA ARG A 917 -1.50 26.87 9.57
C ARG A 917 -0.55 27.98 9.99
N ILE A 918 -0.14 28.00 11.25
CA ILE A 918 0.73 29.02 11.84
C ILE A 918 2.13 28.45 11.99
N TYR A 919 3.08 29.06 11.28
CA TYR A 919 4.50 28.74 11.34
C TYR A 919 5.18 29.74 12.27
N GLU A 920 5.96 29.25 13.23
CA GLU A 920 6.68 30.07 14.20
C GLU A 920 8.17 30.21 13.85
N ASN A 921 8.79 31.28 14.34
CA ASN A 921 10.21 31.58 14.16
C ASN A 921 10.66 31.72 12.69
N ILE A 922 9.81 32.33 11.86
CA ILE A 922 10.08 32.54 10.43
C ILE A 922 10.62 33.95 10.20
N PRO A 923 11.91 34.13 9.85
CA PRO A 923 12.50 35.45 9.69
C PRO A 923 11.83 36.27 8.58
N SER A 924 11.66 37.58 8.78
CA SER A 924 11.00 38.49 7.81
C SER A 924 11.57 38.40 6.38
N ILE A 925 12.90 38.34 6.25
CA ILE A 925 13.57 38.21 4.94
C ILE A 925 13.25 36.88 4.26
N PHE A 926 13.11 35.80 5.04
CA PHE A 926 12.76 34.47 4.53
C PHE A 926 11.31 34.46 4.05
N THR A 927 10.38 35.01 4.85
CA THR A 927 8.96 35.18 4.51
C THR A 927 8.80 35.93 3.19
N SER A 928 9.42 37.10 3.05
CA SER A 928 9.31 37.93 1.84
C SER A 928 9.79 37.16 0.60
N ASN A 929 10.94 36.49 0.69
CA ASN A 929 11.51 35.79 -0.45
C ASN A 929 10.72 34.53 -0.83
N LEU A 930 10.20 33.77 0.15
CA LEU A 930 9.37 32.59 -0.10
C LEU A 930 8.08 32.95 -0.83
N PHE A 931 7.32 33.91 -0.31
CA PHE A 931 5.99 34.21 -0.87
C PHE A 931 6.06 35.01 -2.16
N SER A 932 7.10 35.81 -2.38
CA SER A 932 7.32 36.47 -3.67
C SER A 932 7.46 35.46 -4.83
N ARG A 933 8.05 34.28 -4.59
CA ARG A 933 8.14 33.20 -5.58
C ARG A 933 6.79 32.63 -5.97
N LEU A 934 5.79 32.75 -5.11
CA LEU A 934 4.42 32.29 -5.35
C LEU A 934 3.50 33.41 -5.85
N GLY A 935 4.04 34.59 -6.14
CA GLY A 935 3.24 35.75 -6.53
C GLY A 935 2.31 36.23 -5.41
N GLN A 936 2.75 36.11 -4.16
CA GLN A 936 2.02 36.55 -2.97
C GLN A 936 2.77 37.66 -2.25
N THR A 937 2.03 38.67 -1.78
CA THR A 937 2.52 39.72 -0.88
C THR A 937 1.95 39.48 0.51
N PRO A 938 2.76 39.08 1.50
CA PRO A 938 2.26 38.83 2.86
C PRO A 938 1.59 40.06 3.48
N ILE A 939 0.41 39.86 4.06
CA ILE A 939 -0.39 40.90 4.71
C ILE A 939 0.07 41.01 6.17
N ASN A 940 0.55 42.18 6.58
CA ASN A 940 0.99 42.39 7.95
C ASN A 940 -0.20 42.33 8.92
N LYS A 941 -0.16 41.41 9.88
CA LYS A 941 -1.24 41.16 10.85
C LYS A 941 -0.70 40.50 12.11
N THR A 942 -1.20 40.90 13.28
CA THR A 942 -0.87 40.25 14.56
C THR A 942 -1.58 38.89 14.66
N LEU A 943 -0.85 37.82 15.04
CA LEU A 943 -1.29 36.40 14.96
C LEU A 943 -1.35 35.65 16.31
#